data_AF-A0A091JJ74-F1
#
_entry.id   AF-A0A091JJ74-F1
#
_cell.length_a   1.000
_cell.length_b   1.000
_cell.length_c   1.000
_cell.angle_alpha   90.00
_cell.angle_beta   90.00
_cell.angle_gamma   90.00
#
_symmetry.space_group_name_H-M   'P 1'
#
loop_
_entity.id
_entity.type
_entity.pdbx_description
1 polymer ?
#
loop_
_entity_poly.entity_id
_entity_poly.type
_entity_poly.pdbx_seq_one_letter_code
_entity_poly.pdbx_strand_id
1 'polypeptide(L)'
;ALCFAAPPKASIRWCTISSAEMNKCHSLRDHMQQESVALLCLQKATYLDCIKAISDNEADAISLDGGHIFDAGLAPYKLKPIVAEVYEKSEGSTTSYYAVAVVKKGTGFTINQLQGKTSCHTGLGRSAGWNIPIGTLLRRGDIKWDGKDSASIEQGDGGNVEVNGLAFSRGRCCLRDGRGDVAFVKHTTVQENVPENKDEYELLCLDGSRQPVDSYKTCHWARVPAHAVVARDDSKVDDIWTFLSKAQEKFGVGTAGSFQLFGPPGKKDPGLKDLLFKDSAIQLKRIPPLMDSQLYLGLEYYSAIQSLQKDQLNPSRRENKTRWCAVGKNEKSKCDLWSVVSNGDVECTVADNPRDCIIKIMKGEADAITLDGGFVYTAGVCGLVPVMGENYEDESQCSKSEGKTASYFAVAVVKKSDSDITWNNLQGKKSCHTAVGRTAGWNIPMGLIRNRTGNCNFDEYFSEGCAPGSPPNSRLCQLCKGSGRVPPENCVANSHEKYYGYTGALQCLVERGDVAFIKHSIVEENTDGKNKEDWAKNLKMDQFELLCTNGQRANVMAYRDCHLAEVPTHAVVTRPEKAKKVQELLERQEKLFGTKGIDKDRFKMFESQTKDLLFKDLTKCLIKLRDGTTYKEFLGDQYYASVASLNTCNPSDLLQVCTFLEDKGPSAFTAFSDLPHHSGRGSSLPFSGHAPAPPCPSGGEGPNPEPSIRGAASPVPSPVSLSRACHRSRMRCLNQKQAQGQVDEMRCQCSSSFLYLNVPVYFFPQLLTGKYRDTQTSITDSSAVYRVSNDKSANVTLIDLPGHESLRLQFLERFKAAARAIVFVVDSVAFQREVKDVAEFLYQVLVDSTVLKNAPALLIACNKQDVTMAKSAKLIQQQLEKELNTLRVTRSAAPTSLDGSATGGPAQLGKKGKDFDFSQLPMKVEFVECSARGSKGEEGDADFEGLEKWLAKIA
;
A
#
# COMPACT_ATOMS: atom_id res chain seq x y z
N ALA A 1 -54.05 24.66 13.13
CA ALA A 1 -53.47 23.47 12.48
C ALA A 1 -52.22 23.89 11.71
N LEU A 2 -51.04 23.50 12.17
CA LEU A 2 -49.77 23.72 11.46
C LEU A 2 -49.60 22.57 10.47
N CYS A 3 -49.73 22.85 9.16
CA CYS A 3 -49.35 21.90 8.12
C CYS A 3 -47.82 21.77 8.12
N PHE A 4 -47.29 20.66 8.62
CA PHE A 4 -45.92 20.27 8.32
C PHE A 4 -45.87 19.89 6.82
N ALA A 5 -45.17 20.70 6.03
CA ALA A 5 -44.82 20.33 4.66
C ALA A 5 -44.05 18.99 4.72
N ALA A 6 -44.50 18.01 3.93
CA ALA A 6 -43.77 16.76 3.78
C ALA A 6 -42.33 17.05 3.35
N PRO A 7 -41.32 16.34 3.88
CA PRO A 7 -39.94 16.53 3.48
C PRO A 7 -39.80 16.41 1.96
N PRO A 8 -38.97 17.26 1.32
CA PRO A 8 -38.82 17.23 -0.13
C PRO A 8 -38.33 15.84 -0.58
N LYS A 9 -39.02 15.30 -1.58
CA LYS A 9 -38.70 14.01 -2.19
C LYS A 9 -37.27 14.03 -2.73
N ALA A 10 -36.44 13.08 -2.30
CA ALA A 10 -35.07 12.93 -2.81
C ALA A 10 -35.09 12.75 -4.34
N SER A 11 -34.10 13.30 -5.05
CA SER A 11 -34.03 13.20 -6.52
C SER A 11 -32.64 12.87 -7.02
N ILE A 12 -32.60 11.99 -8.02
CA ILE A 12 -31.38 11.52 -8.69
C ILE A 12 -31.39 11.94 -10.16
N ARG A 13 -30.23 12.39 -10.66
CA ARG A 13 -30.02 12.81 -12.05
C ARG A 13 -29.21 11.76 -12.80
N TRP A 14 -29.84 11.00 -13.67
CA TRP A 14 -29.19 9.98 -14.48
C TRP A 14 -28.67 10.57 -15.80
N CYS A 15 -27.39 10.35 -16.09
CA CYS A 15 -26.78 10.81 -17.33
C CYS A 15 -26.93 9.75 -18.44
N THR A 16 -27.40 10.17 -19.61
CA THR A 16 -27.56 9.35 -20.82
C THR A 16 -26.66 9.89 -21.93
N ILE A 17 -26.20 9.01 -22.83
CA ILE A 17 -25.26 9.36 -23.90
C ILE A 17 -25.89 9.28 -25.30
N SER A 18 -27.19 8.98 -25.39
CA SER A 18 -27.92 8.93 -26.66
C SER A 18 -29.40 9.24 -26.49
N SER A 19 -30.05 9.67 -27.57
CA SER A 19 -31.49 9.97 -27.56
C SER A 19 -32.34 8.71 -27.28
N ALA A 20 -31.89 7.54 -27.73
CA ALA A 20 -32.56 6.27 -27.44
C ALA A 20 -32.51 5.94 -25.94
N GLU A 21 -31.37 6.16 -25.31
CA GLU A 21 -31.18 5.96 -23.87
C GLU A 21 -31.95 7.00 -23.05
N MET A 22 -31.99 8.25 -23.51
CA MET A 22 -32.80 9.32 -22.92
C MET A 22 -34.29 8.97 -22.90
N ASN A 23 -34.81 8.41 -23.99
CA ASN A 23 -36.19 7.95 -24.07
C ASN A 23 -36.48 6.80 -23.09
N LYS A 24 -35.57 5.83 -22.96
CA LYS A 24 -35.69 4.75 -21.96
C LYS A 24 -35.65 5.30 -20.53
N CYS A 25 -34.80 6.29 -20.26
CA CYS A 25 -34.71 6.97 -18.96
C CYS A 25 -36.01 7.70 -18.61
N HIS A 26 -36.60 8.44 -19.55
CA HIS A 26 -37.91 9.08 -19.34
C HIS A 26 -39.01 8.06 -19.07
N SER A 27 -39.04 6.95 -19.81
CA SER A 27 -40.00 5.88 -19.56
C SER A 27 -39.82 5.30 -18.15
N LEU A 28 -38.58 5.04 -17.71
CA LEU A 28 -38.30 4.59 -16.34
C LEU A 28 -38.77 5.59 -15.29
N ARG A 29 -38.50 6.89 -15.49
CA ARG A 29 -38.96 7.96 -14.60
C ARG A 29 -40.47 7.92 -14.45
N ASP A 30 -41.20 7.82 -15.55
CA ASP A 30 -42.65 7.89 -15.56
C ASP A 30 -43.29 6.70 -14.84
N HIS A 31 -42.69 5.50 -14.96
CA HIS A 31 -43.10 4.31 -14.21
C HIS A 31 -42.73 4.36 -12.71
N MET A 32 -41.78 5.20 -12.32
CA MET A 32 -41.28 5.34 -10.94
C MET A 32 -41.80 6.59 -10.21
N GLN A 33 -42.75 7.34 -10.77
CA GLN A 33 -43.21 8.62 -10.20
C GLN A 33 -43.79 8.52 -8.78
N GLN A 34 -44.35 7.36 -8.42
CA GLN A 34 -44.97 7.13 -7.11
C GLN A 34 -43.98 6.77 -5.99
N GLU A 35 -42.70 6.53 -6.32
CA GLU A 35 -41.71 6.07 -5.35
C GLU A 35 -41.17 7.19 -4.45
N SER A 36 -40.39 6.84 -3.43
CA SER A 36 -39.78 7.80 -2.50
C SER A 36 -38.66 8.65 -3.12
N VAL A 37 -38.05 8.20 -4.24
CA VAL A 37 -36.95 8.88 -4.93
C VAL A 37 -37.38 9.20 -6.35
N ALA A 38 -37.24 10.46 -6.78
CA ALA A 38 -37.56 10.93 -8.13
C ALA A 38 -36.36 10.78 -9.08
N LEU A 39 -36.62 10.40 -10.34
CA LEU A 39 -35.61 10.32 -11.40
C LEU A 39 -35.67 11.54 -12.32
N LEU A 40 -34.53 12.16 -12.58
CA LEU A 40 -34.31 13.17 -13.59
C LEU A 40 -33.33 12.62 -14.62
N CYS A 41 -33.55 12.89 -15.91
CA CYS A 41 -32.70 12.39 -16.98
C CYS A 41 -31.98 13.57 -17.64
N LEU A 42 -30.68 13.42 -17.87
CA LEU A 42 -29.84 14.42 -18.51
C LEU A 42 -29.06 13.77 -19.64
N GLN A 43 -29.07 14.36 -20.83
CA GLN A 43 -28.33 13.84 -21.98
C GLN A 43 -27.03 14.62 -22.19
N LYS A 44 -25.92 13.91 -22.41
CA LYS A 44 -24.66 14.46 -22.91
C LYS A 44 -24.24 13.75 -24.21
N ALA A 45 -23.24 14.29 -24.90
CA ALA A 45 -22.76 13.73 -26.17
C ALA A 45 -21.88 12.49 -25.97
N THR A 46 -21.05 12.48 -24.92
CA THR A 46 -20.11 11.39 -24.65
C THR A 46 -20.17 10.93 -23.19
N TYR A 47 -19.67 9.72 -22.93
CA TYR A 47 -19.53 9.21 -21.56
C TYR A 47 -18.59 10.09 -20.72
N LEU A 48 -17.57 10.71 -21.34
CA LEU A 48 -16.63 11.59 -20.65
C LEU A 48 -17.31 12.88 -20.20
N ASP A 49 -18.23 13.40 -21.01
CA ASP A 49 -19.05 14.56 -20.63
C ASP A 49 -20.02 14.21 -19.49
N CYS A 50 -20.51 12.98 -19.44
CA CYS A 50 -21.26 12.49 -18.27
C CYS A 50 -20.37 12.36 -17.03
N ILE A 51 -19.14 11.85 -17.14
CA ILE A 51 -18.18 11.78 -16.02
C ILE A 51 -17.90 13.20 -15.49
N LYS A 52 -17.63 14.16 -16.38
CA LYS A 52 -17.46 15.58 -16.01
C LYS A 52 -18.71 16.14 -15.34
N ALA A 53 -19.89 15.93 -15.94
CA ALA A 53 -21.15 16.37 -15.37
C ALA A 53 -21.40 15.79 -13.97
N ILE A 54 -21.00 14.54 -13.71
CA ILE A 54 -21.09 13.95 -12.38
C ILE A 54 -20.05 14.59 -11.46
N SER A 55 -18.79 14.76 -11.89
CA SER A 55 -17.77 15.47 -11.10
C SER A 55 -18.21 16.89 -10.71
N ASP A 56 -18.84 17.61 -11.65
CA ASP A 56 -19.27 19.00 -11.50
C ASP A 56 -20.65 19.15 -10.84
N ASN A 57 -21.21 18.05 -10.35
CA ASN A 57 -22.52 18.02 -9.68
C ASN A 57 -23.70 18.47 -10.57
N GLU A 58 -23.62 18.28 -11.89
CA GLU A 58 -24.72 18.46 -12.86
C GLU A 58 -25.56 17.18 -13.03
N ALA A 59 -24.92 16.01 -12.95
CA ALA A 59 -25.54 14.68 -12.95
C ALA A 59 -25.13 13.91 -11.69
N ASP A 60 -25.79 12.80 -11.38
CA ASP A 60 -25.52 12.00 -10.17
C ASP A 60 -24.96 10.60 -10.47
N ALA A 61 -25.38 9.98 -11.58
CA ALA A 61 -24.98 8.61 -11.90
C ALA A 61 -24.97 8.31 -13.40
N ILE A 62 -24.13 7.36 -13.80
CA ILE A 62 -24.09 6.72 -15.13
C ILE A 62 -23.54 5.29 -15.01
N SER A 63 -24.04 4.35 -15.82
CA SER A 63 -23.45 3.01 -15.94
C SER A 63 -22.29 3.02 -16.95
N LEU A 64 -21.12 2.56 -16.54
CA LEU A 64 -19.89 2.56 -17.33
C LEU A 64 -19.29 1.15 -17.49
N ASP A 65 -18.62 0.92 -18.62
CA ASP A 65 -17.75 -0.23 -18.82
C ASP A 65 -16.46 -0.10 -18.00
N GLY A 66 -15.80 -1.23 -17.68
CA GLY A 66 -14.57 -1.28 -16.90
C GLY A 66 -13.49 -0.30 -17.34
N GLY A 67 -13.28 -0.14 -18.64
CA GLY A 67 -12.30 0.83 -19.16
C GLY A 67 -12.66 2.29 -18.88
N HIS A 68 -13.94 2.65 -18.90
CA HIS A 68 -14.36 4.01 -18.56
C HIS A 68 -14.46 4.23 -17.03
N ILE A 69 -14.65 3.17 -16.24
CA ILE A 69 -14.53 3.23 -14.77
C ILE A 69 -13.10 3.61 -14.36
N PHE A 70 -12.09 3.15 -15.11
CA PHE A 70 -10.70 3.55 -14.91
C PHE A 70 -10.58 5.07 -15.03
N ASP A 71 -11.02 5.64 -16.16
CA ASP A 71 -10.95 7.08 -16.42
C ASP A 71 -11.77 7.89 -15.40
N ALA A 72 -12.97 7.42 -15.05
CA ALA A 72 -13.85 8.06 -14.07
C ALA A 72 -13.24 8.14 -12.66
N GLY A 73 -12.38 7.16 -12.29
CA GLY A 73 -11.71 7.14 -11.01
C GLY A 73 -10.42 7.97 -10.94
N LEU A 74 -9.89 8.44 -12.07
CA LEU A 74 -8.70 9.30 -12.10
C LEU A 74 -9.02 10.72 -11.61
N ALA A 75 -7.99 11.42 -11.13
CA ALA A 75 -8.09 12.85 -10.87
C ALA A 75 -8.30 13.61 -12.21
N PRO A 76 -9.17 14.64 -12.25
CA PRO A 76 -9.84 15.27 -11.11
C PRO A 76 -11.15 14.62 -10.66
N TYR A 77 -11.72 13.68 -11.41
CA TYR A 77 -13.10 13.20 -11.23
C TYR A 77 -13.31 12.34 -9.98
N LYS A 78 -12.40 11.39 -9.71
CA LYS A 78 -12.40 10.51 -8.52
C LYS A 78 -13.77 9.87 -8.22
N LEU A 79 -14.52 9.48 -9.25
CA LEU A 79 -15.81 8.81 -9.09
C LEU A 79 -15.60 7.36 -8.62
N LYS A 80 -16.56 6.85 -7.83
CA LYS A 80 -16.53 5.48 -7.30
C LYS A 80 -17.62 4.62 -7.93
N PRO A 81 -17.35 3.33 -8.20
CA PRO A 81 -18.40 2.39 -8.59
C PRO A 81 -19.26 2.04 -7.36
N ILE A 82 -20.57 2.20 -7.47
CA ILE A 82 -21.52 2.00 -6.36
C ILE A 82 -22.49 0.84 -6.56
N VAL A 83 -22.73 0.44 -7.81
CA VAL A 83 -23.62 -0.68 -8.16
C VAL A 83 -23.05 -1.42 -9.35
N ALA A 84 -22.87 -2.74 -9.26
CA ALA A 84 -22.39 -3.58 -10.35
C ALA A 84 -23.55 -4.30 -11.04
N GLU A 85 -23.45 -4.45 -12.35
CA GLU A 85 -24.28 -5.39 -13.09
C GLU A 85 -23.91 -6.83 -12.75
N VAL A 86 -24.92 -7.69 -12.70
CA VAL A 86 -24.79 -9.13 -12.46
C VAL A 86 -25.25 -9.86 -13.70
N TYR A 87 -24.48 -10.85 -14.14
CA TYR A 87 -24.79 -11.70 -15.28
C TYR A 87 -25.01 -13.15 -14.84
N GLU A 88 -25.79 -13.88 -15.64
CA GLU A 88 -26.10 -15.29 -15.39
C GLU A 88 -24.88 -16.19 -15.65
N LYS A 89 -24.73 -17.22 -14.82
CA LYS A 89 -23.72 -18.27 -14.94
C LYS A 89 -24.41 -19.63 -14.79
N SER A 90 -23.91 -20.66 -15.45
CA SER A 90 -24.46 -22.03 -15.39
C SER A 90 -24.66 -22.62 -13.98
N GLU A 91 -24.01 -22.05 -12.95
CA GLU A 91 -24.10 -22.46 -11.54
C GLU A 91 -24.26 -21.24 -10.61
N GLY A 92 -25.01 -20.20 -11.03
CA GLY A 92 -25.29 -19.03 -10.20
C GLY A 92 -25.21 -17.72 -10.97
N SER A 93 -24.61 -16.69 -10.35
CA SER A 93 -24.47 -15.37 -10.96
C SER A 93 -23.03 -14.84 -10.81
N THR A 94 -22.66 -13.84 -11.60
CA THR A 94 -21.29 -13.29 -11.62
C THR A 94 -21.29 -11.78 -11.86
N THR A 95 -20.39 -11.06 -11.18
CA THR A 95 -20.12 -9.62 -11.38
C THR A 95 -18.96 -9.37 -12.34
N SER A 96 -18.74 -10.30 -13.27
CA SER A 96 -17.64 -10.28 -14.24
C SER A 96 -18.02 -11.06 -15.50
N TYR A 97 -17.36 -10.76 -16.61
CA TYR A 97 -17.56 -11.41 -17.90
C TYR A 97 -16.22 -11.72 -18.58
N TYR A 98 -16.24 -12.63 -19.56
CA TYR A 98 -15.05 -13.00 -20.32
C TYR A 98 -14.92 -12.16 -21.59
N ALA A 99 -13.72 -11.62 -21.82
CA ALA A 99 -13.28 -11.01 -23.06
C ALA A 99 -12.71 -12.10 -23.98
N VAL A 100 -13.24 -12.20 -25.20
CA VAL A 100 -12.88 -13.25 -26.17
C VAL A 100 -12.61 -12.65 -27.55
N ALA A 101 -11.81 -13.36 -28.34
CA ALA A 101 -11.60 -13.07 -29.76
C ALA A 101 -12.34 -14.11 -30.59
N VAL A 102 -13.32 -13.67 -31.37
CA VAL A 102 -14.19 -14.51 -32.20
C VAL A 102 -13.74 -14.45 -33.65
N VAL A 103 -13.66 -15.61 -34.31
CA VAL A 103 -13.31 -15.74 -35.72
C VAL A 103 -14.33 -16.62 -36.44
N LYS A 104 -14.43 -16.50 -37.77
CA LYS A 104 -15.20 -17.45 -38.57
C LYS A 104 -14.45 -18.78 -38.67
N LYS A 105 -15.20 -19.87 -38.60
CA LYS A 105 -14.69 -21.24 -38.82
C LYS A 105 -14.16 -21.37 -40.25
N GLY A 106 -13.07 -22.11 -40.42
CA GLY A 106 -12.44 -22.35 -41.74
C GLY A 106 -11.39 -21.32 -42.19
N THR A 107 -11.17 -20.24 -41.44
CA THR A 107 -10.14 -19.22 -41.77
C THR A 107 -8.69 -19.65 -41.44
N GLY A 108 -8.50 -20.68 -40.61
CA GLY A 108 -7.22 -21.36 -40.36
C GLY A 108 -6.16 -20.61 -39.53
N PHE A 109 -6.25 -19.29 -39.34
CA PHE A 109 -5.22 -18.51 -38.65
C PHE A 109 -5.27 -18.59 -37.11
N THR A 110 -4.12 -18.49 -36.44
CA THR A 110 -4.05 -18.46 -34.96
C THR A 110 -3.75 -17.06 -34.42
N ILE A 111 -3.67 -16.90 -33.09
CA ILE A 111 -3.31 -15.61 -32.46
C ILE A 111 -1.96 -15.06 -32.94
N ASN A 112 -1.01 -15.96 -33.27
CA ASN A 112 0.32 -15.59 -33.76
C ASN A 112 0.31 -15.04 -35.20
N GLN A 113 -0.84 -15.09 -35.89
CA GLN A 113 -1.00 -14.72 -37.29
C GLN A 113 -2.02 -13.57 -37.47
N LEU A 114 -2.24 -12.78 -36.41
CA LEU A 114 -3.13 -11.61 -36.43
C LEU A 114 -2.53 -10.42 -37.18
N GLN A 115 -1.21 -10.38 -37.40
CA GLN A 115 -0.57 -9.30 -38.13
C GLN A 115 -1.04 -9.27 -39.60
N GLY A 116 -1.46 -8.09 -40.07
CA GLY A 116 -2.03 -7.91 -41.41
C GLY A 116 -3.48 -8.40 -41.56
N LYS A 117 -4.14 -8.81 -40.47
CA LYS A 117 -5.58 -9.13 -40.45
C LYS A 117 -6.42 -7.91 -40.09
N THR A 118 -7.67 -7.93 -40.53
CA THR A 118 -8.68 -6.91 -40.24
C THR A 118 -9.39 -7.22 -38.93
N SER A 119 -9.67 -6.21 -38.11
CA SER A 119 -10.19 -6.41 -36.75
C SER A 119 -11.42 -5.56 -36.44
N CYS A 120 -12.35 -6.15 -35.69
CA CYS A 120 -13.58 -5.51 -35.23
C CYS A 120 -13.52 -5.29 -33.71
N HIS A 121 -13.74 -4.05 -33.27
CA HIS A 121 -13.63 -3.64 -31.88
C HIS A 121 -14.97 -3.05 -31.38
N THR A 122 -15.34 -3.33 -30.12
CA THR A 122 -16.59 -2.78 -29.54
C THR A 122 -16.55 -1.28 -29.27
N GLY A 123 -15.36 -0.68 -29.24
CA GLY A 123 -15.14 0.74 -29.00
C GLY A 123 -13.76 1.01 -28.39
N LEU A 124 -13.21 2.19 -28.69
CA LEU A 124 -11.94 2.64 -28.12
C LEU A 124 -12.06 2.73 -26.59
N GLY A 125 -11.05 2.23 -25.87
CA GLY A 125 -11.02 2.27 -24.40
C GLY A 125 -11.93 1.26 -23.70
N ARG A 126 -12.75 0.47 -24.42
CA ARG A 126 -13.59 -0.57 -23.80
C ARG A 126 -12.80 -1.80 -23.42
N SER A 127 -13.28 -2.52 -22.40
CA SER A 127 -12.60 -3.67 -21.80
C SER A 127 -12.33 -4.79 -22.79
N ALA A 128 -13.37 -5.50 -23.23
CA ALA A 128 -13.21 -6.63 -24.16
C ALA A 128 -12.85 -6.21 -25.58
N GLY A 129 -13.24 -5.00 -25.99
CA GLY A 129 -13.03 -4.52 -27.35
C GLY A 129 -11.70 -3.85 -27.61
N TRP A 130 -10.99 -3.35 -26.60
CA TRP A 130 -9.76 -2.56 -26.82
C TRP A 130 -8.68 -2.85 -25.78
N ASN A 131 -8.94 -2.57 -24.50
CA ASN A 131 -7.91 -2.62 -23.47
C ASN A 131 -7.30 -4.02 -23.32
N ILE A 132 -8.13 -5.07 -23.32
CA ILE A 132 -7.67 -6.46 -23.26
C ILE A 132 -6.91 -6.86 -24.53
N PRO A 133 -7.49 -6.77 -25.75
CA PRO A 133 -6.80 -7.25 -26.94
C PRO A 133 -5.52 -6.48 -27.25
N ILE A 134 -5.54 -5.15 -27.19
CA ILE A 134 -4.35 -4.33 -27.45
C ILE A 134 -3.30 -4.54 -26.36
N GLY A 135 -3.68 -4.54 -25.08
CA GLY A 135 -2.76 -4.80 -23.97
C GLY A 135 -2.09 -6.18 -24.05
N THR A 136 -2.83 -7.20 -24.48
CA THR A 136 -2.28 -8.55 -24.70
C THR A 136 -1.28 -8.59 -25.84
N LEU A 137 -1.61 -7.98 -26.99
CA LEU A 137 -0.71 -7.95 -28.16
C LEU A 137 0.57 -7.16 -27.89
N LEU A 138 0.50 -6.06 -27.11
CA LEU A 138 1.68 -5.30 -26.72
C LEU A 138 2.61 -6.08 -25.79
N ARG A 139 2.07 -6.76 -24.77
CA ARG A 139 2.89 -7.55 -23.83
C ARG A 139 3.58 -8.73 -24.51
N ARG A 140 2.95 -9.30 -25.52
CA ARG A 140 3.53 -10.36 -26.35
C ARG A 140 4.60 -9.85 -27.32
N GLY A 141 4.69 -8.54 -27.52
CA GLY A 141 5.57 -7.92 -28.50
C GLY A 141 5.08 -8.02 -29.94
N ASP A 142 3.81 -8.41 -30.14
CA ASP A 142 3.19 -8.57 -31.46
C ASP A 142 2.90 -7.21 -32.11
N ILE A 143 2.78 -6.15 -31.31
CA ILE A 143 2.61 -4.76 -31.76
C ILE A 143 3.71 -3.89 -31.14
N LYS A 144 4.33 -3.02 -31.93
CA LYS A 144 5.18 -1.92 -31.44
C LYS A 144 4.32 -0.68 -31.20
N TRP A 145 4.45 -0.06 -30.03
CA TRP A 145 3.68 1.11 -29.62
C TRP A 145 4.62 2.19 -29.10
N ASP A 146 4.65 3.32 -29.80
CA ASP A 146 5.58 4.43 -29.55
C ASP A 146 4.93 5.57 -28.74
N GLY A 147 3.80 5.31 -28.08
CA GLY A 147 3.11 6.29 -27.24
C GLY A 147 1.91 6.96 -27.91
N LYS A 148 1.25 7.86 -27.17
CA LYS A 148 -0.06 8.44 -27.52
C LYS A 148 0.00 9.45 -28.67
N ASP A 149 1.19 9.84 -29.13
CA ASP A 149 1.39 10.80 -30.21
C ASP A 149 1.27 10.20 -31.63
N SER A 150 1.08 8.88 -31.76
CA SER A 150 1.05 8.22 -33.07
C SER A 150 -0.33 8.09 -33.74
N ALA A 151 -1.43 8.63 -33.20
CA ALA A 151 -2.66 8.76 -33.98
C ALA A 151 -3.65 9.79 -33.41
N SER A 152 -3.89 10.85 -34.17
CA SER A 152 -5.13 11.63 -34.15
C SER A 152 -6.30 10.72 -34.55
N ILE A 153 -6.85 9.94 -33.61
CA ILE A 153 -8.07 9.16 -33.82
C ILE A 153 -9.25 10.15 -33.73
N GLU A 154 -9.49 10.90 -34.80
CA GLU A 154 -10.68 11.74 -34.91
C GLU A 154 -11.94 10.87 -34.91
N GLN A 155 -12.96 11.34 -34.19
CA GLN A 155 -14.32 10.81 -34.21
C GLN A 155 -14.97 11.10 -35.57
N GLY A 156 -14.69 10.28 -36.57
CA GLY A 156 -15.39 10.27 -37.86
C GLY A 156 -16.38 9.11 -37.93
N ASP A 157 -17.64 9.41 -38.22
CA ASP A 157 -18.67 8.43 -38.55
C ASP A 157 -18.28 7.72 -39.87
N GLY A 158 -18.00 6.42 -39.83
CA GLY A 158 -17.91 5.57 -41.04
C GLY A 158 -16.54 5.32 -41.71
N GLY A 159 -15.39 5.63 -41.10
CA GLY A 159 -14.06 5.37 -41.71
C GLY A 159 -13.29 4.18 -41.12
N ASN A 160 -12.61 3.40 -41.97
CA ASN A 160 -11.57 2.45 -41.55
C ASN A 160 -10.37 3.24 -40.99
N VAL A 161 -9.86 2.85 -39.82
CA VAL A 161 -8.65 3.45 -39.22
C VAL A 161 -7.51 2.44 -39.36
N GLU A 162 -6.31 2.87 -39.75
CA GLU A 162 -5.09 2.05 -39.73
C GLU A 162 -4.19 2.50 -38.58
N VAL A 163 -3.74 1.57 -37.72
CA VAL A 163 -2.64 1.79 -36.78
C VAL A 163 -1.66 0.64 -36.96
N ASN A 164 -0.42 0.97 -37.33
CA ASN A 164 0.71 0.04 -37.45
C ASN A 164 0.39 -1.27 -38.23
N GLY A 165 -0.35 -1.17 -39.34
CA GLY A 165 -0.66 -2.29 -40.24
C GLY A 165 -1.86 -3.16 -39.83
N LEU A 166 -2.67 -2.72 -38.84
CA LEU A 166 -3.97 -3.30 -38.51
C LEU A 166 -5.08 -2.34 -38.94
N ALA A 167 -6.00 -2.83 -39.76
CA ALA A 167 -7.18 -2.10 -40.19
C ALA A 167 -8.35 -2.32 -39.21
N PHE A 168 -8.93 -1.22 -38.71
CA PHE A 168 -10.03 -1.19 -37.76
C PHE A 168 -11.34 -0.82 -38.44
N SER A 169 -12.39 -1.63 -38.25
CA SER A 169 -13.75 -1.28 -38.67
C SER A 169 -14.70 -1.16 -37.48
N ARG A 170 -15.44 -0.04 -37.43
CA ARG A 170 -16.52 0.18 -36.47
C ARG A 170 -17.85 -0.27 -37.09
N GLY A 171 -18.45 -1.32 -36.55
CA GLY A 171 -19.77 -1.79 -37.01
C GLY A 171 -20.34 -2.90 -36.14
N ARG A 172 -21.65 -2.82 -35.83
CA ARG A 172 -22.37 -3.76 -34.94
C ARG A 172 -22.38 -5.22 -35.43
N CYS A 173 -22.05 -5.46 -36.71
CA CYS A 173 -21.97 -6.80 -37.32
C CYS A 173 -20.70 -6.99 -38.18
N CYS A 174 -19.62 -6.27 -37.86
CA CYS A 174 -18.38 -6.22 -38.65
C CYS A 174 -17.83 -7.59 -39.09
N LEU A 175 -17.75 -8.57 -38.18
CA LEU A 175 -17.27 -9.93 -38.51
C LEU A 175 -18.25 -10.69 -39.40
N ARG A 176 -19.55 -10.62 -39.09
CA ARG A 176 -20.61 -11.30 -39.87
C ARG A 176 -20.60 -10.80 -41.31
N ASP A 177 -20.55 -9.49 -41.49
CA ASP A 177 -20.57 -8.80 -42.78
C ASP A 177 -19.25 -8.96 -43.58
N GLY A 178 -18.26 -9.68 -43.04
CA GLY A 178 -16.97 -9.91 -43.71
C GLY A 178 -16.06 -8.68 -43.77
N ARG A 179 -16.33 -7.66 -42.94
CA ARG A 179 -15.52 -6.43 -42.85
C ARG A 179 -14.32 -6.56 -41.89
N GLY A 180 -14.24 -7.66 -41.15
CA GLY A 180 -13.13 -8.00 -40.27
C GLY A 180 -12.91 -9.50 -40.21
N ASP A 181 -11.66 -9.93 -40.00
CA ASP A 181 -11.27 -11.34 -39.83
C ASP A 181 -11.49 -11.83 -38.40
N VAL A 182 -11.35 -10.93 -37.41
CA VAL A 182 -11.51 -11.21 -35.98
C VAL A 182 -12.36 -10.14 -35.30
N ALA A 183 -13.21 -10.53 -34.35
CA ALA A 183 -13.95 -9.61 -33.49
C ALA A 183 -13.60 -9.80 -32.02
N PHE A 184 -13.24 -8.70 -31.36
CA PHE A 184 -12.95 -8.68 -29.92
C PHE A 184 -14.21 -8.26 -29.15
N VAL A 185 -14.85 -9.20 -28.46
CA VAL A 185 -16.19 -9.04 -27.86
C VAL A 185 -16.33 -9.81 -26.54
N LYS A 186 -17.51 -9.72 -25.90
CA LYS A 186 -17.84 -10.55 -24.71
C LYS A 186 -18.26 -11.96 -25.12
N HIS A 187 -18.04 -12.94 -24.26
CA HIS A 187 -18.40 -14.36 -24.52
C HIS A 187 -19.88 -14.61 -24.90
N THR A 188 -20.83 -13.82 -24.39
CA THR A 188 -22.26 -13.99 -24.73
C THR A 188 -22.66 -13.40 -26.08
N THR A 189 -21.79 -12.63 -26.74
CA THR A 189 -22.14 -11.86 -27.96
C THR A 189 -22.66 -12.74 -29.08
N VAL A 190 -22.02 -13.90 -29.32
CA VAL A 190 -22.45 -14.82 -30.38
C VAL A 190 -23.80 -15.43 -30.06
N GLN A 191 -24.00 -15.89 -28.82
CA GLN A 191 -25.27 -16.46 -28.36
C GLN A 191 -26.44 -15.46 -28.44
N GLU A 192 -26.19 -14.19 -28.12
CA GLU A 192 -27.20 -13.12 -28.13
C GLU A 192 -27.60 -12.63 -29.53
N ASN A 193 -26.69 -12.74 -30.51
CA ASN A 193 -26.89 -12.15 -31.84
C ASN A 193 -27.08 -13.19 -32.94
N VAL A 194 -26.51 -14.39 -32.79
CA VAL A 194 -26.54 -15.46 -33.79
C VAL A 194 -26.65 -16.84 -33.11
N PRO A 195 -27.72 -17.11 -32.34
CA PRO A 195 -27.87 -18.40 -31.64
C PRO A 195 -28.01 -19.58 -32.61
N GLU A 196 -28.65 -19.37 -33.77
CA GLU A 196 -28.96 -20.42 -34.75
C GLU A 196 -27.73 -20.86 -35.56
N ASN A 197 -26.76 -19.96 -35.80
CA ASN A 197 -25.54 -20.23 -36.59
C ASN A 197 -24.26 -20.12 -35.75
N LYS A 198 -24.35 -20.45 -34.46
CA LYS A 198 -23.21 -20.35 -33.54
C LYS A 198 -22.02 -21.22 -33.97
N ASP A 199 -22.29 -22.36 -34.59
CA ASP A 199 -21.28 -23.33 -35.04
C ASP A 199 -20.41 -22.83 -36.20
N GLU A 200 -20.80 -21.72 -36.84
CA GLU A 200 -19.99 -21.04 -37.87
C GLU A 200 -18.84 -20.22 -37.28
N TYR A 201 -18.80 -20.05 -35.95
CA TYR A 201 -17.82 -19.24 -35.24
C TYR A 201 -16.97 -20.06 -34.28
N GLU A 202 -15.74 -19.61 -34.05
CA GLU A 202 -14.78 -20.20 -33.11
C GLU A 202 -14.13 -19.10 -32.26
N LEU A 203 -13.58 -19.49 -31.12
CA LEU A 203 -12.77 -18.63 -30.26
C LEU A 203 -11.29 -18.82 -30.58
N LEU A 204 -10.55 -17.72 -30.54
CA LEU A 204 -9.10 -17.69 -30.65
C LEU A 204 -8.47 -17.63 -29.26
N CYS A 205 -7.76 -18.67 -28.86
CA CYS A 205 -7.21 -18.82 -27.51
C CYS A 205 -5.79 -18.26 -27.40
N LEU A 206 -5.37 -17.89 -26.18
CA LEU A 206 -4.04 -17.32 -25.93
C LEU A 206 -2.89 -18.32 -26.12
N ASP A 207 -3.17 -19.61 -25.96
CA ASP A 207 -2.24 -20.72 -26.20
C ASP A 207 -2.01 -21.03 -27.69
N GLY A 208 -2.66 -20.28 -28.58
CA GLY A 208 -2.60 -20.48 -30.03
C GLY A 208 -3.60 -21.50 -30.57
N SER A 209 -4.40 -22.13 -29.71
CA SER A 209 -5.48 -23.03 -30.12
C SER A 209 -6.75 -22.27 -30.56
N ARG A 210 -7.68 -23.01 -31.17
CA ARG A 210 -9.05 -22.56 -31.42
C ARG A 210 -10.01 -23.50 -30.70
N GLN A 211 -11.07 -22.94 -30.12
CA GLN A 211 -12.08 -23.72 -29.42
C GLN A 211 -13.50 -23.28 -29.81
N PRO A 212 -14.53 -24.14 -29.60
CA PRO A 212 -15.93 -23.75 -29.78
C PRO A 212 -16.30 -22.54 -28.91
N VAL A 213 -17.31 -21.79 -29.36
CA VAL A 213 -17.82 -20.59 -28.65
C VAL A 213 -18.25 -20.88 -27.21
N ASP A 214 -18.72 -22.09 -26.92
CA ASP A 214 -19.11 -22.51 -25.57
C ASP A 214 -17.93 -22.73 -24.62
N SER A 215 -16.73 -22.96 -25.15
CA SER A 215 -15.53 -23.22 -24.36
C SER A 215 -14.86 -21.93 -23.88
N TYR A 216 -15.59 -20.81 -23.78
CA TYR A 216 -15.04 -19.51 -23.37
C TYR A 216 -14.40 -19.53 -21.97
N LYS A 217 -14.82 -20.44 -21.07
CA LYS A 217 -14.23 -20.56 -19.73
C LYS A 217 -12.76 -21.01 -19.78
N THR A 218 -12.40 -21.83 -20.75
CA THR A 218 -11.02 -22.31 -20.99
C THR A 218 -10.31 -21.52 -22.09
N CYS A 219 -11.06 -20.88 -22.99
CA CYS A 219 -10.55 -20.09 -24.10
C CYS A 219 -11.05 -18.65 -24.05
N HIS A 220 -10.34 -17.80 -23.30
CA HIS A 220 -10.59 -16.37 -23.20
C HIS A 220 -9.28 -15.60 -23.08
N TRP A 221 -9.33 -14.29 -23.31
CA TRP A 221 -8.15 -13.42 -23.22
C TRP A 221 -8.02 -12.77 -21.85
N ALA A 222 -9.14 -12.49 -21.19
CA ALA A 222 -9.18 -12.03 -19.81
C ALA A 222 -10.59 -12.19 -19.21
N ARG A 223 -10.65 -12.27 -17.88
CA ARG A 223 -11.88 -12.04 -17.13
C ARG A 223 -11.89 -10.58 -16.67
N VAL A 224 -12.95 -9.85 -17.01
CA VAL A 224 -13.09 -8.42 -16.73
C VAL A 224 -14.29 -8.17 -15.82
N PRO A 225 -14.22 -7.15 -14.95
CA PRO A 225 -15.35 -6.79 -14.10
C PRO A 225 -16.56 -6.36 -14.93
N ALA A 226 -17.76 -6.55 -14.36
CA ALA A 226 -19.00 -6.08 -14.96
C ALA A 226 -19.00 -4.57 -15.15
N HIS A 227 -19.97 -4.08 -15.93
CA HIS A 227 -20.25 -2.66 -15.93
C HIS A 227 -20.76 -2.25 -14.55
N ALA A 228 -20.49 -1.00 -14.17
CA ALA A 228 -20.93 -0.46 -12.89
C ALA A 228 -21.47 0.95 -13.02
N VAL A 229 -22.47 1.24 -12.21
CA VAL A 229 -22.93 2.60 -11.95
C VAL A 229 -21.86 3.31 -11.14
N VAL A 230 -21.35 4.42 -11.66
CA VAL A 230 -20.43 5.30 -10.94
C VAL A 230 -21.16 6.53 -10.42
N ALA A 231 -20.74 7.01 -9.26
CA ALA A 231 -21.24 8.22 -8.63
C ALA A 231 -20.11 8.94 -7.88
N ARG A 232 -20.39 10.15 -7.40
CA ARG A 232 -19.53 10.83 -6.41
C ARG A 232 -19.60 10.08 -5.09
N ASP A 233 -18.53 10.21 -4.30
CA ASP A 233 -18.50 9.75 -2.91
C ASP A 233 -19.25 10.75 -2.00
N ASP A 234 -20.56 10.88 -2.21
CA ASP A 234 -21.44 11.81 -1.49
C ASP A 234 -22.70 11.11 -0.95
N SER A 235 -23.56 11.86 -0.27
CA SER A 235 -24.75 11.33 0.40
C SER A 235 -25.81 10.74 -0.53
N LYS A 236 -25.71 10.92 -1.87
CA LYS A 236 -26.72 10.41 -2.82
C LYS A 236 -26.54 8.93 -3.17
N VAL A 237 -25.45 8.30 -2.74
CA VAL A 237 -25.20 6.86 -3.03
C VAL A 237 -26.34 5.98 -2.49
N ASP A 238 -26.86 6.29 -1.30
CA ASP A 238 -28.00 5.57 -0.71
C ASP A 238 -29.30 5.80 -1.48
N ASP A 239 -29.54 7.03 -1.95
CA ASP A 239 -30.72 7.36 -2.78
C ASP A 239 -30.67 6.62 -4.13
N ILE A 240 -29.50 6.57 -4.76
CA ILE A 240 -29.29 5.85 -6.03
C ILE A 240 -29.53 4.36 -5.82
N TRP A 241 -28.97 3.75 -4.77
CA TRP A 241 -29.20 2.34 -4.46
C TRP A 241 -30.67 2.06 -4.16
N THR A 242 -31.32 2.90 -3.34
CA THR A 242 -32.74 2.75 -2.98
C THR A 242 -33.65 2.83 -4.21
N PHE A 243 -33.34 3.73 -5.15
CA PHE A 243 -34.06 3.82 -6.41
C PHE A 243 -33.83 2.57 -7.28
N LEU A 244 -32.58 2.16 -7.47
CA LEU A 244 -32.23 1.02 -8.33
C LEU A 244 -32.71 -0.32 -7.76
N SER A 245 -32.70 -0.50 -6.44
CA SER A 245 -33.22 -1.70 -5.78
C SER A 245 -34.72 -1.86 -6.01
N LYS A 246 -35.48 -0.76 -5.93
CA LYS A 246 -36.91 -0.76 -6.24
C LYS A 246 -37.19 -0.93 -7.73
N ALA A 247 -36.39 -0.29 -8.59
CA ALA A 247 -36.54 -0.42 -10.03
C ALA A 247 -36.32 -1.87 -10.51
N GLN A 248 -35.30 -2.57 -9.99
CA GLN A 248 -35.06 -3.98 -10.33
C GLN A 248 -36.12 -4.92 -9.72
N GLU A 249 -36.67 -4.61 -8.54
CA GLU A 249 -37.75 -5.40 -7.95
C GLU A 249 -39.03 -5.36 -8.82
N LYS A 250 -39.36 -4.18 -9.35
CA LYS A 250 -40.58 -3.97 -10.16
C LYS A 250 -40.43 -4.32 -11.64
N PHE A 251 -39.24 -4.08 -12.21
CA PHE A 251 -39.01 -4.14 -13.66
C PHE A 251 -37.79 -4.99 -14.05
N GLY A 252 -37.27 -5.79 -13.11
CA GLY A 252 -36.18 -6.73 -13.38
C GLY A 252 -36.62 -7.95 -14.19
N VAL A 253 -35.71 -8.91 -14.35
CA VAL A 253 -35.95 -10.14 -15.10
C VAL A 253 -37.11 -10.94 -14.48
N GLY A 254 -38.03 -11.43 -15.32
CA GLY A 254 -39.16 -12.25 -14.88
C GLY A 254 -40.39 -11.45 -14.40
N THR A 255 -40.37 -10.11 -14.52
CA THR A 255 -41.52 -9.26 -14.18
C THR A 255 -42.49 -9.12 -15.37
N ALA A 256 -43.79 -9.11 -15.09
CA ALA A 256 -44.86 -9.04 -16.09
C ALA A 256 -45.21 -7.61 -16.55
N GLY A 257 -44.30 -6.65 -16.38
CA GLY A 257 -44.53 -5.23 -16.67
C GLY A 257 -44.35 -4.83 -18.14
N SER A 258 -44.99 -3.74 -18.55
CA SER A 258 -44.81 -3.10 -19.86
C SER A 258 -43.42 -2.48 -20.05
N PHE A 259 -42.76 -2.14 -18.94
CA PHE A 259 -41.39 -1.64 -18.90
C PHE A 259 -40.45 -2.72 -18.39
N GLN A 260 -39.28 -2.84 -19.02
CA GLN A 260 -38.23 -3.80 -18.66
C GLN A 260 -36.92 -3.01 -18.42
N LEU A 261 -36.35 -3.16 -17.22
CA LEU A 261 -35.11 -2.47 -16.85
C LEU A 261 -33.92 -3.03 -17.64
N PHE A 262 -33.80 -4.36 -17.67
CA PHE A 262 -32.88 -5.11 -18.51
C PHE A 262 -33.61 -5.59 -19.78
N GLY A 263 -32.89 -5.71 -20.89
CA GLY A 263 -33.51 -6.01 -22.19
C GLY A 263 -34.32 -7.31 -22.21
N PRO A 264 -35.48 -7.35 -22.91
CA PRO A 264 -36.30 -8.56 -22.97
C PRO A 264 -35.58 -9.66 -23.75
N PRO A 265 -35.71 -10.95 -23.35
CA PRO A 265 -35.19 -12.05 -24.15
C PRO A 265 -35.88 -12.04 -25.53
N GLY A 266 -35.12 -11.70 -26.58
CA GLY A 266 -35.53 -11.93 -27.97
C GLY A 266 -36.08 -10.75 -28.79
N LYS A 267 -36.03 -9.47 -28.34
CA LYS A 267 -36.33 -8.35 -29.27
C LYS A 267 -35.14 -8.00 -30.17
N LYS A 268 -35.37 -8.18 -31.48
CA LYS A 268 -34.40 -8.20 -32.59
C LYS A 268 -34.27 -6.83 -33.31
N ASP A 269 -34.17 -5.72 -32.59
CA ASP A 269 -33.73 -4.47 -33.23
C ASP A 269 -32.27 -4.17 -32.83
N PRO A 270 -31.30 -4.31 -33.75
CA PRO A 270 -29.90 -3.95 -33.53
C PRO A 270 -29.70 -2.49 -33.09
N GLY A 271 -30.68 -1.60 -33.33
CA GLY A 271 -30.66 -0.17 -33.00
C GLY A 271 -30.77 0.15 -31.50
N LEU A 272 -31.42 -0.71 -30.71
CA LEU A 272 -31.88 -0.42 -29.34
C LEU A 272 -31.33 -1.41 -28.28
N LYS A 273 -30.02 -1.70 -28.33
CA LYS A 273 -29.35 -2.61 -27.38
C LYS A 273 -28.59 -1.86 -26.28
N ASP A 274 -28.49 -2.47 -25.11
CA ASP A 274 -27.70 -2.03 -23.95
C ASP A 274 -27.99 -0.56 -23.53
N LEU A 275 -29.27 -0.19 -23.45
CA LEU A 275 -29.71 1.15 -23.05
C LEU A 275 -29.83 1.24 -21.51
N LEU A 276 -29.15 2.20 -20.87
CA LEU A 276 -28.97 2.39 -19.42
C LEU A 276 -28.13 1.28 -18.75
N PHE A 277 -28.50 0.03 -18.98
CA PHE A 277 -27.85 -1.17 -18.49
C PHE A 277 -27.70 -2.16 -19.64
N LYS A 278 -26.77 -3.12 -19.50
CA LYS A 278 -26.70 -4.21 -20.47
C LYS A 278 -27.97 -5.04 -20.48
N ASP A 279 -28.36 -5.47 -21.67
CA ASP A 279 -29.54 -6.32 -21.84
C ASP A 279 -29.34 -7.71 -21.22
N SER A 280 -28.09 -8.16 -21.15
CA SER A 280 -27.71 -9.43 -20.53
C SER A 280 -27.62 -9.39 -19.00
N ALA A 281 -27.81 -8.23 -18.37
CA ALA A 281 -27.83 -8.12 -16.92
C ALA A 281 -29.11 -8.75 -16.35
N ILE A 282 -28.97 -9.52 -15.29
CA ILE A 282 -30.09 -10.15 -14.59
C ILE A 282 -30.46 -9.46 -13.29
N GLN A 283 -29.49 -8.74 -12.70
CA GLN A 283 -29.63 -8.09 -11.40
C GLN A 283 -28.61 -6.95 -11.28
N LEU A 284 -28.86 -6.04 -10.33
CA LEU A 284 -27.89 -5.05 -9.86
C LEU A 284 -27.49 -5.37 -8.41
N LYS A 285 -26.18 -5.43 -8.15
CA LYS A 285 -25.60 -5.71 -6.82
C LYS A 285 -24.91 -4.46 -6.28
N ARG A 286 -25.25 -4.06 -5.05
CA ARG A 286 -24.59 -2.95 -4.35
C ARG A 286 -23.10 -3.24 -4.15
N ILE A 287 -22.26 -2.26 -4.43
CA ILE A 287 -20.82 -2.34 -4.21
C ILE A 287 -20.52 -1.77 -2.81
N PRO A 288 -19.65 -2.42 -2.01
CA PRO A 288 -19.26 -1.92 -0.69
C PRO A 288 -18.62 -0.52 -0.73
N PRO A 289 -18.86 0.37 0.25
CA PRO A 289 -18.42 1.77 0.20
C PRO A 289 -16.90 1.99 0.11
N LEU A 290 -16.10 1.07 0.64
CA LEU A 290 -14.64 1.14 0.60
C LEU A 290 -14.06 0.80 -0.79
N MET A 291 -14.89 0.31 -1.72
CA MET A 291 -14.46 0.02 -3.09
C MET A 291 -14.17 1.32 -3.86
N ASP A 292 -13.00 1.38 -4.48
CA ASP A 292 -12.68 2.39 -5.49
C ASP A 292 -12.54 1.79 -6.88
N SER A 293 -12.27 2.61 -7.89
CA SER A 293 -12.09 2.13 -9.27
C SER A 293 -10.96 1.11 -9.37
N GLN A 294 -9.84 1.29 -8.66
CA GLN A 294 -8.69 0.40 -8.75
C GLN A 294 -8.97 -0.97 -8.14
N LEU A 295 -9.58 -1.03 -6.95
CA LEU A 295 -10.00 -2.27 -6.31
C LEU A 295 -11.10 -2.98 -7.13
N TYR A 296 -12.04 -2.21 -7.68
CA TYR A 296 -13.10 -2.77 -8.52
C TYR A 296 -12.55 -3.38 -9.82
N LEU A 297 -11.56 -2.73 -10.43
CA LEU A 297 -10.94 -3.20 -11.66
C LEU A 297 -10.00 -4.38 -11.42
N GLY A 298 -9.36 -4.44 -10.25
CA GLY A 298 -8.35 -5.43 -9.92
C GLY A 298 -6.98 -5.04 -10.47
N LEU A 299 -5.91 -5.53 -9.82
CA LEU A 299 -4.53 -5.16 -10.13
C LEU A 299 -4.15 -5.44 -11.59
N GLU A 300 -4.47 -6.64 -12.09
CA GLU A 300 -4.07 -7.06 -13.44
C GLU A 300 -4.71 -6.19 -14.52
N TYR A 301 -6.03 -5.97 -14.45
CA TYR A 301 -6.73 -5.16 -15.44
C TYR A 301 -6.35 -3.68 -15.34
N TYR A 302 -6.25 -3.15 -14.12
CA TYR A 302 -5.85 -1.76 -13.88
C TYR A 302 -4.42 -1.46 -14.38
N SER A 303 -3.47 -2.36 -14.08
CA SER A 303 -2.09 -2.23 -14.54
C SER A 303 -1.97 -2.38 -16.07
N ALA A 304 -2.77 -3.25 -16.69
CA ALA A 304 -2.83 -3.38 -18.15
C ALA A 304 -3.29 -2.07 -18.83
N ILE A 305 -4.32 -1.41 -18.30
CA ILE A 305 -4.76 -0.09 -18.81
C ILE A 305 -3.66 0.96 -18.58
N GLN A 306 -3.04 0.98 -17.41
CA GLN A 306 -1.98 1.95 -17.10
C GLN A 306 -0.78 1.81 -18.06
N SER A 307 -0.41 0.59 -18.43
CA SER A 307 0.65 0.31 -19.40
C SER A 307 0.32 0.78 -20.82
N LEU A 308 -0.97 0.88 -21.18
CA LEU A 308 -1.41 1.44 -22.47
C LEU A 308 -1.32 2.97 -22.52
N GLN A 309 -1.35 3.65 -21.37
CA GLN A 309 -1.43 5.11 -21.30
C GLN A 309 -0.10 5.81 -20.98
N LYS A 310 0.87 5.13 -20.37
CA LYS A 310 2.16 5.73 -20.00
C LYS A 310 3.25 5.27 -20.96
N ASP A 311 3.95 6.22 -21.56
CA ASP A 311 5.19 5.97 -22.31
C ASP A 311 6.14 5.14 -21.45
N GLN A 312 6.42 3.94 -21.95
CA GLN A 312 7.28 2.89 -21.40
C GLN A 312 7.76 3.12 -19.96
N LEU A 313 6.87 2.84 -18.99
CA LEU A 313 7.34 2.48 -17.66
C LEU A 313 8.16 1.21 -17.82
N ASN A 314 9.49 1.33 -17.79
CA ASN A 314 10.46 0.23 -17.76
C ASN A 314 9.99 -0.83 -16.72
N PRO A 315 9.33 -1.93 -17.15
CA PRO A 315 8.70 -2.88 -16.22
C PRO A 315 9.77 -3.54 -15.33
N SER A 316 10.94 -3.74 -15.94
CA SER A 316 12.16 -4.31 -15.38
C SER A 316 12.75 -3.56 -14.17
N ARG A 317 12.49 -2.26 -14.00
CA ARG A 317 12.94 -1.52 -12.79
C ARG A 317 12.00 -1.66 -11.60
N ARG A 318 10.69 -1.85 -11.83
CA ARG A 318 9.69 -2.04 -10.77
C ARG A 318 9.63 -3.46 -10.23
N GLU A 319 10.06 -4.45 -11.02
CA GLU A 319 9.93 -5.86 -10.63
C GLU A 319 10.97 -6.35 -9.63
N ASN A 320 12.13 -5.70 -9.52
CA ASN A 320 13.28 -6.23 -8.78
C ASN A 320 13.32 -5.89 -7.29
N LYS A 321 12.57 -4.90 -6.81
CA LYS A 321 12.53 -4.54 -5.38
C LYS A 321 11.26 -5.03 -4.68
N THR A 322 11.29 -5.15 -3.35
CA THR A 322 10.11 -5.51 -2.55
C THR A 322 9.72 -4.32 -1.68
N ARG A 323 8.50 -3.81 -1.88
CA ARG A 323 7.96 -2.71 -1.08
C ARG A 323 7.29 -3.26 0.17
N TRP A 324 7.88 -3.01 1.32
CA TRP A 324 7.30 -3.30 2.62
C TRP A 324 6.27 -2.24 3.00
N CYS A 325 5.14 -2.65 3.56
CA CYS A 325 4.16 -1.73 4.11
C CYS A 325 4.35 -1.58 5.62
N ALA A 326 4.69 -0.38 6.05
CA ALA A 326 4.87 0.00 7.45
C ALA A 326 3.61 0.71 7.97
N VAL A 327 3.18 0.35 9.18
CA VAL A 327 2.01 0.93 9.83
C VAL A 327 2.44 2.07 10.75
N GLY A 328 2.12 3.29 10.34
CA GLY A 328 2.47 4.52 11.06
C GLY A 328 3.94 4.95 10.90
N LYS A 329 4.27 6.09 11.49
CA LYS A 329 5.57 6.77 11.30
C LYS A 329 6.76 6.04 11.93
N ASN A 330 6.54 5.37 13.07
CA ASN A 330 7.61 4.66 13.80
C ASN A 330 8.07 3.43 13.02
N GLU A 331 7.13 2.62 12.53
CA GLU A 331 7.47 1.49 11.66
C GLU A 331 8.10 1.97 10.36
N LYS A 332 7.59 3.06 9.76
CA LYS A 332 8.17 3.63 8.54
C LYS A 332 9.63 4.02 8.75
N SER A 333 9.95 4.64 9.89
CA SER A 333 11.34 5.03 10.22
C SER A 333 12.26 3.81 10.37
N LYS A 334 11.81 2.75 11.04
CA LYS A 334 12.57 1.48 11.13
C LYS A 334 12.71 0.82 9.76
N CYS A 335 11.66 0.86 8.94
CA CYS A 335 11.67 0.31 7.59
C CYS A 335 12.66 1.08 6.71
N ASP A 336 12.69 2.40 6.79
CA ASP A 336 13.62 3.23 6.01
C ASP A 336 15.07 2.91 6.36
N LEU A 337 15.36 2.69 7.65
CA LEU A 337 16.67 2.20 8.07
C LEU A 337 16.97 0.83 7.45
N TRP A 338 16.00 -0.09 7.44
CA TRP A 338 16.13 -1.40 6.78
C TRP A 338 16.38 -1.27 5.27
N SER A 339 15.67 -0.36 4.59
CA SER A 339 15.84 -0.06 3.17
C SER A 339 17.26 0.41 2.86
N VAL A 340 17.81 1.28 3.70
CA VAL A 340 19.20 1.77 3.57
C VAL A 340 20.21 0.63 3.77
N VAL A 341 20.09 -0.15 4.84
CA VAL A 341 21.08 -1.22 5.11
C VAL A 341 20.98 -2.40 4.15
N SER A 342 19.81 -2.61 3.54
CA SER A 342 19.58 -3.64 2.52
C SER A 342 20.02 -3.21 1.12
N ASN A 343 20.65 -2.02 0.97
CA ASN A 343 21.06 -1.43 -0.31
C ASN A 343 19.90 -1.31 -1.32
N GLY A 344 18.68 -1.07 -0.82
CA GLY A 344 17.50 -0.90 -1.65
C GLY A 344 16.83 -2.20 -2.15
N ASP A 345 17.20 -3.37 -1.62
CA ASP A 345 16.46 -4.62 -1.81
C ASP A 345 15.02 -4.50 -1.25
N VAL A 346 14.88 -3.77 -0.15
CA VAL A 346 13.61 -3.40 0.48
C VAL A 346 13.34 -1.91 0.24
N GLU A 347 12.13 -1.57 -0.15
CA GLU A 347 11.61 -0.19 -0.18
C GLU A 347 10.43 -0.07 0.78
N CYS A 348 10.13 1.13 1.27
CA CYS A 348 9.15 1.30 2.32
C CYS A 348 7.99 2.19 1.90
N THR A 349 6.79 1.68 2.12
CA THR A 349 5.53 2.41 2.00
C THR A 349 4.92 2.55 3.39
N VAL A 350 4.14 3.59 3.61
CA VAL A 350 3.47 3.83 4.90
C VAL A 350 1.96 3.82 4.73
N ALA A 351 1.25 3.27 5.70
CA ALA A 351 -0.20 3.40 5.86
C ALA A 351 -0.53 3.63 7.33
N ASP A 352 -1.75 4.12 7.62
CA ASP A 352 -2.13 4.46 9.00
C ASP A 352 -2.56 3.25 9.83
N ASN A 353 -3.00 2.18 9.17
CA ASN A 353 -3.45 0.95 9.82
C ASN A 353 -3.16 -0.29 8.94
N PRO A 354 -3.24 -1.52 9.50
CA PRO A 354 -2.97 -2.74 8.75
C PRO A 354 -3.95 -2.99 7.59
N ARG A 355 -5.20 -2.52 7.69
CA ARG A 355 -6.21 -2.68 6.62
C ARG A 355 -5.80 -1.89 5.38
N ASP A 356 -5.35 -0.66 5.56
CA ASP A 356 -4.85 0.17 4.48
C ASP A 356 -3.60 -0.43 3.83
N CYS A 357 -2.74 -1.07 4.61
CA CYS A 357 -1.62 -1.85 4.06
C CYS A 357 -2.08 -3.03 3.22
N ILE A 358 -3.08 -3.80 3.66
CA ILE A 358 -3.69 -4.88 2.86
C ILE A 358 -4.22 -4.31 1.53
N ILE A 359 -4.93 -3.17 1.57
CA ILE A 359 -5.44 -2.48 0.38
C ILE A 359 -4.29 -2.07 -0.55
N LYS A 360 -3.21 -1.49 -0.01
CA LYS A 360 -2.01 -1.13 -0.81
C LYS A 360 -1.36 -2.35 -1.45
N ILE A 361 -1.34 -3.48 -0.77
CA ILE A 361 -0.85 -4.74 -1.34
C ILE A 361 -1.79 -5.22 -2.44
N MET A 362 -3.11 -5.22 -2.25
CA MET A 362 -4.09 -5.57 -3.28
C MET A 362 -3.96 -4.67 -4.52
N LYS A 363 -3.66 -3.39 -4.33
CA LYS A 363 -3.46 -2.38 -5.38
C LYS A 363 -2.09 -2.43 -6.06
N GLY A 364 -1.15 -3.25 -5.57
CA GLY A 364 0.21 -3.28 -6.09
C GLY A 364 1.05 -2.04 -5.74
N GLU A 365 0.64 -1.28 -4.72
CA GLU A 365 1.39 -0.13 -4.17
C GLU A 365 2.43 -0.57 -3.14
N ALA A 366 2.13 -1.64 -2.40
CA ALA A 366 3.04 -2.36 -1.51
C ALA A 366 3.09 -3.85 -1.90
N ASP A 367 4.02 -4.62 -1.37
CA ASP A 367 4.23 -6.02 -1.73
C ASP A 367 4.10 -6.97 -0.51
N ALA A 368 4.57 -6.57 0.68
CA ALA A 368 4.52 -7.43 1.87
C ALA A 368 4.29 -6.65 3.17
N ILE A 369 3.76 -7.33 4.19
CA ILE A 369 3.55 -6.84 5.56
C ILE A 369 3.49 -8.03 6.54
N THR A 370 3.94 -7.85 7.79
CA THR A 370 3.64 -8.83 8.87
C THR A 370 2.27 -8.54 9.48
N LEU A 371 1.45 -9.57 9.68
CA LEU A 371 0.11 -9.46 10.23
C LEU A 371 -0.12 -10.49 11.34
N ASP A 372 -0.96 -10.15 12.32
CA ASP A 372 -1.48 -11.15 13.25
C ASP A 372 -2.50 -12.07 12.58
N GLY A 373 -2.78 -13.22 13.19
CA GLY A 373 -3.70 -14.23 12.64
C GLY A 373 -5.09 -13.70 12.25
N GLY A 374 -5.62 -12.68 12.94
CA GLY A 374 -6.90 -12.05 12.58
C GLY A 374 -6.81 -11.26 11.27
N PHE A 375 -5.75 -10.49 11.06
CA PHE A 375 -5.52 -9.82 9.78
C PHE A 375 -5.03 -10.77 8.68
N VAL A 376 -4.38 -11.90 9.01
CA VAL A 376 -4.08 -12.97 8.05
C VAL A 376 -5.36 -13.59 7.49
N TYR A 377 -6.40 -13.77 8.31
CA TYR A 377 -7.73 -14.17 7.82
C TYR A 377 -8.28 -13.16 6.80
N THR A 378 -8.26 -11.87 7.15
CA THR A 378 -8.77 -10.81 6.27
C THR A 378 -7.98 -10.73 4.97
N ALA A 379 -6.65 -10.73 5.05
CA ALA A 379 -5.74 -10.75 3.91
C ALA A 379 -5.98 -11.97 3.01
N GLY A 380 -6.23 -13.14 3.62
CA GLY A 380 -6.56 -14.38 2.93
C GLY A 380 -7.85 -14.32 2.11
N VAL A 381 -8.93 -13.79 2.69
CA VAL A 381 -10.19 -13.53 1.97
C VAL A 381 -9.99 -12.50 0.85
N CYS A 382 -9.03 -11.59 1.00
CA CYS A 382 -8.62 -10.65 -0.05
C CYS A 382 -7.70 -11.25 -1.12
N GLY A 383 -7.41 -12.55 -1.09
CA GLY A 383 -6.58 -13.25 -2.08
C GLY A 383 -5.07 -13.20 -1.82
N LEU A 384 -4.63 -12.70 -0.65
CA LEU A 384 -3.23 -12.72 -0.24
C LEU A 384 -2.86 -14.06 0.42
N VAL A 385 -1.59 -14.40 0.40
CA VAL A 385 -1.07 -15.67 0.94
C VAL A 385 0.00 -15.43 2.01
N PRO A 386 0.01 -16.22 3.10
CA PRO A 386 1.10 -16.18 4.07
C PRO A 386 2.34 -16.88 3.49
N VAL A 387 3.51 -16.32 3.74
CA VAL A 387 4.78 -16.84 3.20
C VAL A 387 5.79 -17.25 4.26
N MET A 388 5.79 -16.58 5.41
CA MET A 388 6.65 -16.88 6.54
C MET A 388 5.92 -16.56 7.85
N GLY A 389 6.12 -17.36 8.88
CA GLY A 389 5.59 -17.11 10.23
C GLY A 389 6.68 -16.70 11.22
N GLU A 390 6.37 -15.76 12.10
CA GLU A 390 7.25 -15.38 13.21
C GLU A 390 7.33 -16.53 14.22
N ASN A 391 8.53 -16.91 14.65
CA ASN A 391 8.73 -17.86 15.74
C ASN A 391 9.20 -17.14 17.01
N TYR A 392 8.53 -17.39 18.13
CA TYR A 392 8.87 -16.82 19.44
C TYR A 392 9.47 -17.85 20.40
N GLU A 393 9.36 -19.15 20.08
CA GLU A 393 9.83 -20.24 20.92
C GLU A 393 11.26 -20.69 20.54
N ASP A 394 11.69 -21.80 21.13
CA ASP A 394 13.05 -22.32 21.14
C ASP A 394 13.76 -22.27 19.77
N GLU A 395 15.01 -21.80 19.79
CA GLU A 395 15.83 -21.55 18.60
C GLU A 395 16.12 -22.81 17.77
N SER A 396 15.94 -24.00 18.36
CA SER A 396 16.06 -25.30 17.71
C SER A 396 15.08 -25.50 16.54
N GLN A 397 13.95 -24.78 16.56
CA GLN A 397 12.95 -24.81 15.48
C GLN A 397 13.34 -23.95 14.27
N CYS A 398 14.24 -22.98 14.44
CA CYS A 398 14.70 -22.08 13.38
C CYS A 398 15.60 -22.77 12.34
N SER A 399 16.24 -23.88 12.72
CA SER A 399 17.16 -24.65 11.88
C SER A 399 16.50 -25.76 11.07
N LYS A 400 15.21 -26.06 11.31
CA LYS A 400 14.46 -27.05 10.51
C LYS A 400 13.87 -26.33 9.32
N SER A 401 14.35 -26.67 8.11
CA SER A 401 14.01 -26.00 6.85
C SER A 401 12.53 -26.05 6.47
N GLU A 402 11.73 -26.87 7.15
CA GLU A 402 10.27 -26.91 7.05
C GLU A 402 9.72 -27.28 8.43
N GLY A 403 9.01 -26.38 9.08
CA GLY A 403 8.52 -26.55 10.44
C GLY A 403 7.14 -25.93 10.63
N LYS A 404 6.31 -26.54 11.46
CA LYS A 404 5.06 -25.93 11.94
C LYS A 404 5.45 -24.66 12.70
N THR A 405 4.85 -23.53 12.35
CA THR A 405 5.10 -22.26 13.02
C THR A 405 4.79 -22.38 14.50
N ALA A 406 5.50 -21.62 15.34
CA ALA A 406 5.10 -21.50 16.73
C ALA A 406 3.63 -21.10 16.81
N SER A 407 2.97 -21.61 17.83
CA SER A 407 1.56 -21.38 18.09
C SER A 407 1.38 -21.32 19.59
N TYR A 408 0.35 -20.63 20.03
CA TYR A 408 -0.08 -20.69 21.41
C TYR A 408 -1.52 -21.17 21.48
N PHE A 409 -1.86 -21.86 22.55
CA PHE A 409 -3.20 -22.38 22.72
C PHE A 409 -4.09 -21.36 23.45
N ALA A 410 -5.23 -21.05 22.85
CA ALA A 410 -6.30 -20.30 23.52
C ALA A 410 -7.14 -21.28 24.35
N VAL A 411 -7.34 -20.96 25.62
CA VAL A 411 -7.99 -21.83 26.59
C VAL A 411 -9.07 -21.08 27.37
N ALA A 412 -10.09 -21.81 27.80
CA ALA A 412 -11.06 -21.35 28.79
C ALA A 412 -10.67 -21.92 30.16
N VAL A 413 -10.37 -21.05 31.11
CA VAL A 413 -9.94 -21.42 32.46
C VAL A 413 -11.07 -21.17 33.44
N VAL A 414 -11.29 -22.13 34.34
CA VAL A 414 -12.26 -22.05 35.43
C VAL A 414 -11.59 -22.42 36.75
N LYS A 415 -12.24 -22.05 37.86
CA LYS A 415 -11.82 -22.53 39.18
C LYS A 415 -12.18 -24.00 39.33
N LYS A 416 -11.29 -24.76 39.96
CA LYS A 416 -11.51 -26.17 40.28
C LYS A 416 -12.63 -26.37 41.30
N SER A 417 -12.90 -25.37 42.15
CA SER A 417 -14.03 -25.36 43.09
C SER A 417 -15.39 -25.44 42.39
N ASP A 418 -15.49 -24.93 41.17
CA ASP A 418 -16.76 -24.76 40.47
C ASP A 418 -17.00 -25.93 39.52
N SER A 419 -17.14 -27.14 40.08
CA SER A 419 -17.19 -28.42 39.32
C SER A 419 -18.31 -28.49 38.28
N ASP A 420 -19.39 -27.74 38.47
CA ASP A 420 -20.57 -27.79 37.61
C ASP A 420 -20.37 -27.07 36.27
N ILE A 421 -19.31 -26.25 36.13
CA ILE A 421 -19.06 -25.47 34.92
C ILE A 421 -18.35 -26.33 33.88
N THR A 422 -18.93 -26.38 32.68
CA THR A 422 -18.43 -27.05 31.48
C THR A 422 -18.59 -26.11 30.28
N TRP A 423 -17.95 -26.43 29.16
CA TRP A 423 -18.14 -25.65 27.92
C TRP A 423 -19.62 -25.58 27.49
N ASN A 424 -20.39 -26.63 27.76
CA ASN A 424 -21.76 -26.75 27.26
C ASN A 424 -22.77 -25.89 28.03
N ASN A 425 -22.49 -25.51 29.28
CA ASN A 425 -23.37 -24.73 30.17
C ASN A 425 -22.78 -23.36 30.57
N LEU A 426 -21.91 -22.78 29.73
CA LEU A 426 -21.35 -21.44 29.92
C LEU A 426 -22.38 -20.31 29.82
N GLN A 427 -23.52 -20.54 29.15
CA GLN A 427 -24.56 -19.52 28.99
C GLN A 427 -25.10 -19.09 30.36
N GLY A 428 -25.18 -17.77 30.57
CA GLY A 428 -25.63 -17.17 31.83
C GLY A 428 -24.57 -17.11 32.93
N LYS A 429 -23.34 -17.60 32.71
CA LYS A 429 -22.21 -17.46 33.64
C LYS A 429 -21.54 -16.09 33.54
N LYS A 430 -20.62 -15.80 34.47
CA LYS A 430 -19.83 -14.57 34.49
C LYS A 430 -18.51 -14.74 33.75
N SER A 431 -18.23 -13.93 32.75
CA SER A 431 -17.06 -14.10 31.88
C SER A 431 -15.98 -13.01 32.02
N CYS A 432 -14.73 -13.42 31.85
CA CYS A 432 -13.58 -12.54 31.86
C CYS A 432 -12.80 -12.66 30.55
N HIS A 433 -12.61 -11.54 29.87
CA HIS A 433 -12.00 -11.45 28.54
C HIS A 433 -10.81 -10.52 28.56
N THR A 434 -9.82 -10.80 27.72
CA THR A 434 -8.63 -9.94 27.63
C THR A 434 -8.93 -8.56 27.06
N ALA A 435 -9.73 -8.49 26.00
CA ALA A 435 -10.41 -7.31 25.44
C ALA A 435 -11.24 -7.74 24.22
N VAL A 436 -12.21 -6.91 23.83
CA VAL A 436 -12.98 -7.09 22.59
C VAL A 436 -12.02 -7.12 21.39
N GLY A 437 -12.24 -8.06 20.47
CA GLY A 437 -11.45 -8.21 19.23
C GLY A 437 -10.10 -8.94 19.38
N ARG A 438 -9.68 -9.29 20.60
CA ARG A 438 -8.45 -10.08 20.81
C ARG A 438 -8.66 -11.55 20.51
N THR A 439 -7.65 -12.19 19.94
CA THR A 439 -7.68 -13.60 19.51
C THR A 439 -8.19 -14.58 20.58
N ALA A 440 -7.41 -14.83 21.64
CA ALA A 440 -7.77 -15.82 22.67
C ALA A 440 -8.90 -15.35 23.59
N GLY A 441 -8.95 -14.05 23.90
CA GLY A 441 -9.92 -13.52 24.84
C GLY A 441 -11.29 -13.23 24.24
N TRP A 442 -11.43 -13.12 22.92
CA TRP A 442 -12.68 -12.71 22.28
C TRP A 442 -12.99 -13.48 20.99
N ASN A 443 -12.13 -13.41 19.97
CA ASN A 443 -12.46 -13.92 18.63
C ASN A 443 -12.74 -15.42 18.63
N ILE A 444 -11.92 -16.21 19.34
CA ILE A 444 -12.09 -17.65 19.47
C ILE A 444 -13.33 -18.01 20.29
N PRO A 445 -13.47 -17.59 21.56
CA PRO A 445 -14.62 -17.99 22.36
C PRO A 445 -15.94 -17.48 21.77
N MET A 446 -16.02 -16.23 21.31
CA MET A 446 -17.24 -15.67 20.71
C MET A 446 -17.54 -16.29 19.36
N GLY A 447 -16.52 -16.61 18.55
CA GLY A 447 -16.68 -17.31 17.28
C GLY A 447 -17.28 -18.71 17.46
N LEU A 448 -16.79 -19.47 18.44
CA LEU A 448 -17.32 -20.80 18.80
C LEU A 448 -18.74 -20.70 19.37
N ILE A 449 -19.00 -19.74 20.26
CA ILE A 449 -20.35 -19.50 20.83
C ILE A 449 -21.34 -19.19 19.70
N ARG A 450 -21.00 -18.23 18.82
CA ARG A 450 -21.83 -17.87 17.68
C ARG A 450 -22.08 -19.06 16.76
N ASN A 451 -21.06 -19.89 16.51
CA ASN A 451 -21.21 -21.05 15.64
C ASN A 451 -22.25 -22.05 16.19
N ARG A 452 -22.39 -22.12 17.52
CA ARG A 452 -23.40 -22.97 18.18
C ARG A 452 -24.78 -22.31 18.28
N THR A 453 -24.84 -21.00 18.58
CA THR A 453 -26.10 -20.31 18.87
C THR A 453 -26.73 -19.65 17.65
N GLY A 454 -25.94 -19.31 16.64
CA GLY A 454 -26.35 -18.46 15.52
C GLY A 454 -26.63 -17.00 15.89
N ASN A 455 -26.45 -16.59 17.15
CA ASN A 455 -26.79 -15.25 17.63
C ASN A 455 -25.57 -14.32 17.65
N CYS A 456 -25.75 -13.11 17.15
CA CYS A 456 -24.74 -12.05 17.13
C CYS A 456 -24.79 -11.14 18.37
N ASN A 457 -25.80 -11.29 19.23
CA ASN A 457 -25.91 -10.54 20.47
C ASN A 457 -25.09 -11.19 21.59
N PHE A 458 -23.78 -10.95 21.57
CA PHE A 458 -22.85 -11.50 22.57
C PHE A 458 -23.11 -11.00 23.99
N ASP A 459 -23.75 -9.84 24.15
CA ASP A 459 -24.07 -9.25 25.44
C ASP A 459 -25.12 -10.05 26.23
N GLU A 460 -25.93 -10.86 25.53
CA GLU A 460 -26.98 -11.67 26.15
C GLU A 460 -26.55 -13.10 26.50
N TYR A 461 -25.36 -13.53 26.03
CA TYR A 461 -24.91 -14.90 26.26
C TYR A 461 -24.44 -15.11 27.70
N PHE A 462 -23.66 -14.16 28.25
CA PHE A 462 -23.20 -14.16 29.64
C PHE A 462 -24.11 -13.28 30.49
N SER A 463 -24.22 -13.57 31.79
CA SER A 463 -25.05 -12.76 32.70
C SER A 463 -24.41 -11.40 32.99
N GLU A 464 -23.10 -11.41 33.26
CA GLU A 464 -22.24 -10.26 33.47
C GLU A 464 -20.84 -10.60 32.93
N GLY A 465 -20.05 -9.62 32.52
CA GLY A 465 -18.68 -9.86 32.10
C GLY A 465 -17.76 -8.68 32.31
N CYS A 466 -16.46 -8.93 32.15
CA CYS A 466 -15.50 -7.88 31.83
C CYS A 466 -14.82 -8.19 30.49
N ALA A 467 -15.19 -7.44 29.47
CA ALA A 467 -14.58 -7.40 28.16
C ALA A 467 -14.23 -5.95 27.83
N PRO A 468 -13.01 -5.50 28.19
CA PRO A 468 -12.58 -4.13 27.93
C PRO A 468 -12.68 -3.78 26.43
N GLY A 469 -13.23 -2.61 26.13
CA GLY A 469 -13.57 -2.17 24.77
C GLY A 469 -15.05 -2.35 24.39
N SER A 470 -15.84 -3.01 25.24
CA SER A 470 -17.30 -3.07 25.09
C SER A 470 -17.96 -1.72 25.42
N PRO A 471 -19.19 -1.46 24.95
CA PRO A 471 -19.95 -0.27 25.35
C PRO A 471 -20.07 -0.21 26.88
N PRO A 472 -19.84 0.94 27.54
CA PRO A 472 -19.84 1.02 29.01
C PRO A 472 -21.14 0.53 29.68
N ASN A 473 -22.27 0.61 28.98
CA ASN A 473 -23.59 0.20 29.47
C ASN A 473 -23.94 -1.28 29.21
N SER A 474 -23.05 -2.04 28.55
CA SER A 474 -23.24 -3.46 28.23
C SER A 474 -22.99 -4.35 29.47
N ARG A 475 -23.64 -5.51 29.53
CA ARG A 475 -23.41 -6.53 30.57
C ARG A 475 -21.95 -6.98 30.61
N LEU A 476 -21.27 -6.95 29.46
CA LEU A 476 -19.85 -7.27 29.32
C LEU A 476 -18.90 -6.24 29.96
N CYS A 477 -19.38 -5.10 30.47
CA CYS A 477 -18.55 -4.16 31.23
C CYS A 477 -18.81 -4.18 32.75
N GLN A 478 -19.84 -4.90 33.21
CA GLN A 478 -20.30 -4.83 34.61
C GLN A 478 -19.29 -5.36 35.63
N LEU A 479 -18.43 -6.30 35.24
CA LEU A 479 -17.40 -6.84 36.13
C LEU A 479 -16.13 -6.00 36.15
N CYS A 480 -15.91 -5.14 35.16
CA CYS A 480 -14.70 -4.31 35.03
C CYS A 480 -14.56 -3.32 36.19
N LYS A 481 -13.31 -2.93 36.52
CA LYS A 481 -12.99 -2.18 37.75
C LYS A 481 -12.35 -0.81 37.48
N GLY A 482 -11.90 -0.58 36.24
CA GLY A 482 -11.20 0.62 35.81
C GLY A 482 -9.83 0.80 36.46
N SER A 483 -9.32 2.03 36.40
CA SER A 483 -7.97 2.40 36.83
C SER A 483 -7.79 2.55 38.33
N GLY A 484 -8.86 2.39 39.11
CA GLY A 484 -8.87 2.71 40.54
C GLY A 484 -8.67 4.21 40.82
N ARG A 485 -8.66 5.07 39.79
CA ARG A 485 -8.62 6.53 39.88
C ARG A 485 -10.02 7.13 39.67
N VAL A 486 -10.21 8.39 40.09
CA VAL A 486 -11.47 9.13 39.92
C VAL A 486 -11.27 10.23 38.87
N PRO A 487 -12.09 10.31 37.80
CA PRO A 487 -13.18 9.39 37.45
C PRO A 487 -12.65 8.04 36.94
N PRO A 488 -13.38 6.94 37.20
CA PRO A 488 -12.94 5.61 36.79
C PRO A 488 -13.08 5.44 35.29
N GLU A 489 -11.96 5.29 34.59
CA GLU A 489 -11.90 4.81 33.20
C GLU A 489 -12.23 3.31 33.17
N ASN A 490 -13.51 2.98 33.37
CA ASN A 490 -13.98 1.59 33.38
C ASN A 490 -14.12 1.04 31.97
N CYS A 491 -13.75 -0.24 31.80
CA CYS A 491 -13.94 -0.99 30.56
C CYS A 491 -13.18 -0.42 29.34
N VAL A 492 -12.16 0.41 29.57
CA VAL A 492 -11.29 0.90 28.49
C VAL A 492 -10.35 -0.21 28.02
N ALA A 493 -10.15 -0.35 26.70
CA ALA A 493 -9.32 -1.40 26.11
C ALA A 493 -7.81 -1.10 26.21
N ASN A 494 -7.33 -0.69 27.38
CA ASN A 494 -5.92 -0.43 27.65
C ASN A 494 -5.56 -0.80 29.10
N SER A 495 -4.28 -0.66 29.46
CA SER A 495 -3.77 -1.01 30.79
C SER A 495 -4.24 -0.12 31.94
N HIS A 496 -5.03 0.93 31.67
CA HIS A 496 -5.72 1.65 32.74
C HIS A 496 -6.87 0.82 33.30
N GLU A 497 -7.44 -0.16 32.58
CA GLU A 497 -8.41 -1.09 33.16
C GLU A 497 -7.67 -2.21 33.89
N LYS A 498 -7.98 -2.41 35.18
CA LYS A 498 -7.35 -3.46 36.01
C LYS A 498 -7.49 -4.87 35.40
N TYR A 499 -8.64 -5.19 34.82
CA TYR A 499 -8.90 -6.50 34.23
C TYR A 499 -8.51 -6.61 32.74
N TYR A 500 -7.78 -5.64 32.21
CA TYR A 500 -7.32 -5.67 30.83
C TYR A 500 -6.18 -6.66 30.58
N GLY A 501 -6.23 -7.29 29.41
CA GLY A 501 -5.18 -8.19 28.94
C GLY A 501 -5.24 -9.56 29.59
N TYR A 502 -4.21 -10.37 29.35
CA TYR A 502 -4.20 -11.76 29.79
C TYR A 502 -4.17 -11.91 31.31
N THR A 503 -3.26 -11.21 31.98
CA THR A 503 -3.16 -11.22 33.45
C THR A 503 -4.41 -10.64 34.10
N GLY A 504 -4.94 -9.52 33.57
CA GLY A 504 -6.15 -8.90 34.08
C GLY A 504 -7.39 -9.80 33.94
N ALA A 505 -7.51 -10.55 32.85
CA ALA A 505 -8.60 -11.50 32.68
C ALA A 505 -8.52 -12.69 33.66
N LEU A 506 -7.31 -13.20 33.94
CA LEU A 506 -7.12 -14.20 35.00
C LEU A 506 -7.43 -13.62 36.38
N GLN A 507 -7.02 -12.39 36.65
CA GLN A 507 -7.35 -11.69 37.89
C GLN A 507 -8.86 -11.50 38.04
N CYS A 508 -9.57 -11.17 36.96
CA CYS A 508 -11.03 -11.10 36.91
C CYS A 508 -11.68 -12.44 37.29
N LEU A 509 -11.16 -13.57 36.79
CA LEU A 509 -11.64 -14.91 37.18
C LEU A 509 -11.44 -15.15 38.68
N VAL A 510 -10.28 -14.78 39.22
CA VAL A 510 -10.00 -14.94 40.66
C VAL A 510 -10.97 -14.10 41.49
N GLU A 511 -11.16 -12.82 41.15
CA GLU A 511 -11.91 -11.85 41.95
C GLU A 511 -13.44 -11.87 41.75
N ARG A 512 -13.98 -12.08 40.53
CA ARG A 512 -15.42 -11.86 40.23
C ARG A 512 -16.07 -12.80 39.20
N GLY A 513 -15.31 -13.33 38.24
CA GLY A 513 -15.84 -14.13 37.14
C GLY A 513 -15.86 -15.64 37.42
N ASP A 514 -16.57 -16.37 36.56
CA ASP A 514 -16.68 -17.84 36.59
C ASP A 514 -15.73 -18.50 35.57
N VAL A 515 -15.47 -17.82 34.45
CA VAL A 515 -14.59 -18.30 33.36
C VAL A 515 -13.69 -17.17 32.84
N ALA A 516 -12.42 -17.47 32.57
CA ALA A 516 -11.50 -16.58 31.86
C ALA A 516 -11.02 -17.17 30.52
N PHE A 517 -11.02 -16.34 29.49
CA PHE A 517 -10.50 -16.70 28.16
C PHE A 517 -9.11 -16.09 27.95
N ILE A 518 -8.08 -16.93 27.99
CA ILE A 518 -6.66 -16.51 28.02
C ILE A 518 -5.79 -17.50 27.22
N LYS A 519 -4.47 -17.23 27.11
CA LYS A 519 -3.50 -18.20 26.56
C LYS A 519 -3.09 -19.20 27.64
N HIS A 520 -2.74 -20.42 27.24
CA HIS A 520 -2.40 -21.53 28.14
C HIS A 520 -1.31 -21.20 29.19
N SER A 521 -0.30 -20.40 28.85
CA SER A 521 0.82 -20.11 29.75
C SER A 521 0.48 -19.16 30.92
N ILE A 522 -0.66 -18.46 30.88
CA ILE A 522 -0.94 -17.35 31.82
C ILE A 522 -1.18 -17.83 33.24
N VAL A 523 -1.83 -18.98 33.41
CA VAL A 523 -2.03 -19.57 34.73
C VAL A 523 -0.67 -19.86 35.34
N GLU A 524 0.20 -20.53 34.59
CA GLU A 524 1.57 -20.82 35.04
C GLU A 524 2.35 -19.56 35.39
N GLU A 525 2.28 -18.51 34.57
CA GLU A 525 2.98 -17.25 34.80
C GLU A 525 2.54 -16.53 36.09
N ASN A 526 1.33 -16.82 36.60
CA ASN A 526 0.72 -16.08 37.72
C ASN A 526 0.42 -16.91 38.97
N THR A 527 0.79 -18.19 38.99
CA THR A 527 0.63 -19.07 40.16
C THR A 527 1.98 -19.47 40.75
N ASP A 528 1.93 -20.18 41.88
CA ASP A 528 3.08 -20.82 42.51
C ASP A 528 4.21 -19.85 42.87
N GLY A 529 3.83 -18.62 43.23
CA GLY A 529 4.74 -17.56 43.66
C GLY A 529 5.51 -16.87 42.53
N LYS A 530 5.21 -17.17 41.25
CA LYS A 530 5.84 -16.49 40.10
C LYS A 530 5.38 -15.05 39.95
N ASN A 531 4.10 -14.76 40.21
CA ASN A 531 3.59 -13.40 40.36
C ASN A 531 3.52 -13.02 41.85
N LYS A 532 4.20 -11.92 42.21
CA LYS A 532 4.34 -11.43 43.58
C LYS A 532 3.26 -10.44 44.02
N GLU A 533 2.34 -10.07 43.13
CA GLU A 533 1.24 -9.17 43.46
C GLU A 533 0.26 -9.80 44.46
N ASP A 534 -0.38 -8.95 45.28
CA ASP A 534 -1.19 -9.41 46.42
C ASP A 534 -2.35 -10.36 46.06
N TRP A 535 -2.92 -10.20 44.87
CA TRP A 535 -4.01 -11.05 44.39
C TRP A 535 -3.52 -12.42 43.88
N ALA A 536 -2.25 -12.54 43.50
CA ALA A 536 -1.67 -13.72 42.85
C ALA A 536 -0.68 -14.51 43.73
N LYS A 537 -0.08 -13.87 44.74
CA LYS A 537 1.00 -14.42 45.57
C LYS A 537 0.74 -15.80 46.20
N ASN A 538 -0.53 -16.10 46.50
CA ASN A 538 -0.94 -17.34 47.17
C ASN A 538 -1.67 -18.32 46.23
N LEU A 539 -1.79 -17.99 44.94
CA LEU A 539 -2.48 -18.85 43.98
C LEU A 539 -1.63 -20.07 43.64
N LYS A 540 -2.28 -21.21 43.53
CA LYS A 540 -1.68 -22.48 43.11
C LYS A 540 -2.27 -22.92 41.78
N MET A 541 -1.45 -23.48 40.90
CA MET A 541 -1.93 -23.92 39.59
C MET A 541 -3.04 -24.97 39.67
N ASP A 542 -3.02 -25.81 40.71
CA ASP A 542 -4.00 -26.88 40.96
C ASP A 542 -5.42 -26.36 41.30
N GLN A 543 -5.56 -25.07 41.57
CA GLN A 543 -6.85 -24.40 41.81
C GLN A 543 -7.61 -24.12 40.51
N PHE A 544 -7.01 -24.36 39.35
CA PHE A 544 -7.58 -24.06 38.04
C PHE A 544 -7.66 -25.30 37.16
N GLU A 545 -8.64 -25.30 36.25
CA GLU A 545 -8.83 -26.33 35.23
C GLU A 545 -9.22 -25.69 33.89
N LEU A 546 -9.01 -26.44 32.81
CA LEU A 546 -9.38 -26.04 31.46
C LEU A 546 -10.74 -26.64 31.09
N LEU A 547 -11.56 -25.86 30.37
CA LEU A 547 -12.75 -26.37 29.70
C LEU A 547 -12.42 -26.79 28.27
N CYS A 548 -12.70 -28.05 27.94
CA CYS A 548 -12.52 -28.59 26.61
C CYS A 548 -13.82 -28.41 25.79
N THR A 549 -13.71 -28.24 24.48
CA THR A 549 -14.86 -28.03 23.58
C THR A 549 -15.81 -29.23 23.51
N ASN A 550 -15.34 -30.43 23.86
CA ASN A 550 -16.14 -31.66 23.98
C ASN A 550 -16.96 -31.74 25.28
N GLY A 551 -16.87 -30.72 26.16
CA GLY A 551 -17.57 -30.66 27.44
C GLY A 551 -16.80 -31.25 28.63
N GLN A 552 -15.64 -31.86 28.41
CA GLN A 552 -14.77 -32.35 29.49
C GLN A 552 -13.97 -31.21 30.14
N ARG A 553 -13.34 -31.53 31.27
CA ARG A 553 -12.40 -30.67 31.98
C ARG A 553 -11.03 -31.35 32.04
N ALA A 554 -9.97 -30.57 31.98
CA ALA A 554 -8.61 -31.08 32.05
C ALA A 554 -7.71 -30.23 32.95
N ASN A 555 -6.58 -30.81 33.35
CA ASN A 555 -5.54 -30.06 34.05
C ASN A 555 -4.96 -28.96 33.13
N VAL A 556 -4.52 -27.84 33.71
CA VAL A 556 -3.90 -26.71 33.00
C VAL A 556 -2.73 -27.12 32.11
N MET A 557 -1.95 -28.12 32.53
CA MET A 557 -0.79 -28.61 31.76
C MET A 557 -1.19 -29.50 30.56
N ALA A 558 -2.43 -29.97 30.50
CA ALA A 558 -2.96 -30.76 29.39
C ALA A 558 -3.53 -29.89 28.25
N TYR A 559 -3.08 -28.64 28.14
CA TYR A 559 -3.58 -27.67 27.15
C TYR A 559 -3.41 -28.11 25.69
N ARG A 560 -2.44 -28.99 25.40
CA ARG A 560 -2.24 -29.55 24.05
C ARG A 560 -3.42 -30.42 23.60
N ASP A 561 -4.06 -31.11 24.54
CA ASP A 561 -5.21 -31.97 24.28
C ASP A 561 -6.54 -31.26 24.60
N CYS A 562 -6.53 -30.27 25.50
CA CYS A 562 -7.70 -29.51 25.92
C CYS A 562 -7.51 -28.00 25.72
N HIS A 563 -7.95 -27.50 24.57
CA HIS A 563 -7.95 -26.08 24.23
C HIS A 563 -9.17 -25.71 23.37
N LEU A 564 -9.40 -24.41 23.20
CA LEU A 564 -10.46 -23.90 22.32
C LEU A 564 -9.98 -23.85 20.87
N ALA A 565 -8.78 -23.33 20.66
CA ALA A 565 -8.09 -23.36 19.36
C ALA A 565 -6.58 -23.20 19.55
N GLU A 566 -5.81 -23.84 18.66
CA GLU A 566 -4.42 -23.49 18.40
C GLU A 566 -4.38 -22.17 17.64
N VAL A 567 -3.59 -21.21 18.13
CA VAL A 567 -3.49 -19.88 17.54
C VAL A 567 -2.12 -19.71 16.88
N PRO A 568 -2.09 -19.44 15.58
CA PRO A 568 -0.82 -19.20 14.88
C PRO A 568 -0.19 -17.88 15.32
N THR A 569 1.13 -17.80 15.17
CA THR A 569 1.88 -16.56 15.32
C THR A 569 1.61 -15.58 14.17
N HIS A 570 2.29 -14.44 14.20
CA HIS A 570 2.19 -13.47 13.12
C HIS A 570 2.80 -14.05 11.84
N ALA A 571 2.29 -13.66 10.68
CA ALA A 571 2.82 -14.07 9.41
C ALA A 571 3.03 -12.90 8.47
N VAL A 572 4.09 -13.00 7.68
CA VAL A 572 4.28 -12.15 6.51
C VAL A 572 3.31 -12.61 5.44
N VAL A 573 2.49 -11.69 4.95
CA VAL A 573 1.57 -11.92 3.84
C VAL A 573 1.99 -11.11 2.61
N THR A 574 1.70 -11.65 1.43
CA THR A 574 1.99 -11.03 0.13
C THR A 574 0.99 -11.52 -0.92
N ARG A 575 1.01 -10.93 -2.11
CA ARG A 575 0.32 -11.50 -3.27
C ARG A 575 0.97 -12.80 -3.73
N PRO A 576 0.21 -13.78 -4.28
CA PRO A 576 0.71 -15.09 -4.68
C PRO A 576 1.90 -15.03 -5.65
N GLU A 577 1.87 -14.14 -6.64
CA GLU A 577 2.92 -14.00 -7.65
C GLU A 577 4.23 -13.42 -7.10
N LYS A 578 4.21 -12.81 -5.91
CA LYS A 578 5.41 -12.29 -5.22
C LYS A 578 5.89 -13.21 -4.10
N ALA A 579 5.17 -14.30 -3.80
CA ALA A 579 5.42 -15.14 -2.63
C ALA A 579 6.87 -15.66 -2.54
N LYS A 580 7.34 -16.33 -3.60
CA LYS A 580 8.69 -16.90 -3.67
C LYS A 580 9.78 -15.83 -3.50
N LYS A 581 9.61 -14.68 -4.17
CA LYS A 581 10.55 -13.57 -4.11
C LYS A 581 10.64 -12.97 -2.70
N VAL A 582 9.51 -12.79 -2.03
CA VAL A 582 9.46 -12.26 -0.65
C VAL A 582 10.11 -13.24 0.32
N GLN A 583 9.88 -14.55 0.16
CA GLN A 583 10.55 -15.57 0.97
C GLN A 583 12.08 -15.52 0.81
N GLU A 584 12.57 -15.57 -0.43
CA GLU A 584 14.01 -15.53 -0.71
C GLU A 584 14.68 -14.24 -0.21
N LEU A 585 13.96 -13.11 -0.28
CA LEU A 585 14.42 -11.85 0.29
C LEU A 585 14.56 -11.97 1.80
N LEU A 586 13.51 -12.38 2.51
CA LEU A 586 13.52 -12.45 3.97
C LEU A 586 14.57 -13.44 4.50
N GLU A 587 14.77 -14.59 3.85
CA GLU A 587 15.84 -15.53 4.21
C GLU A 587 17.23 -14.87 4.14
N ARG A 588 17.49 -14.03 3.12
CA ARG A 588 18.76 -13.30 3.00
C ARG A 588 18.88 -12.19 4.05
N GLN A 589 17.81 -11.43 4.24
CA GLN A 589 17.79 -10.30 5.17
C GLN A 589 17.93 -10.78 6.63
N GLU A 590 17.32 -11.91 6.99
CA GLU A 590 17.46 -12.52 8.31
C GLU A 590 18.88 -13.05 8.57
N LYS A 591 19.55 -13.65 7.57
CA LYS A 591 20.97 -14.05 7.69
C LYS A 591 21.91 -12.87 7.95
N LEU A 592 21.53 -11.67 7.52
CA LEU A 592 22.31 -10.44 7.75
C LEU A 592 21.93 -9.76 9.05
N PHE A 593 20.63 -9.57 9.32
CA PHE A 593 20.12 -8.66 10.34
C PHE A 593 19.25 -9.33 11.42
N GLY A 594 19.03 -10.65 11.33
CA GLY A 594 18.31 -11.42 12.35
C GLY A 594 19.10 -11.53 13.67
N THR A 595 18.57 -12.27 14.65
CA THR A 595 19.18 -12.45 15.97
C THR A 595 20.63 -12.97 15.91
N LYS A 596 20.90 -13.86 14.95
CA LYS A 596 22.23 -14.45 14.65
C LYS A 596 22.85 -13.88 13.37
N GLY A 597 22.37 -12.73 12.90
CA GLY A 597 22.81 -12.12 11.66
C GLY A 597 24.26 -11.65 11.69
N ILE A 598 24.93 -11.71 10.53
CA ILE A 598 26.34 -11.32 10.36
C ILE A 598 26.53 -9.81 10.63
N ASP A 599 25.56 -9.00 10.21
CA ASP A 599 25.57 -7.53 10.23
C ASP A 599 24.58 -6.96 11.28
N LYS A 600 24.22 -7.74 12.31
CA LYS A 600 23.23 -7.36 13.33
C LYS A 600 23.56 -6.05 14.07
N ASP A 601 24.85 -5.71 14.17
CA ASP A 601 25.28 -4.48 14.84
C ASP A 601 24.95 -3.21 14.03
N ARG A 602 24.74 -3.36 12.71
CA ARG A 602 24.32 -2.26 11.82
C ARG A 602 22.82 -2.06 11.84
N PHE A 603 22.06 -3.15 11.89
CA PHE A 603 20.61 -3.13 11.97
C PHE A 603 20.10 -4.45 12.54
N LYS A 604 19.16 -4.35 13.48
CA LYS A 604 18.52 -5.51 14.11
C LYS A 604 17.07 -5.60 13.66
N MET A 605 16.76 -6.64 12.88
CA MET A 605 15.46 -6.81 12.26
C MET A 605 14.34 -6.99 13.29
N PHE A 606 14.60 -7.78 14.33
CA PHE A 606 13.62 -8.15 15.38
C PHE A 606 13.85 -7.41 16.71
N GLU A 607 14.60 -6.31 16.72
CA GLU A 607 14.63 -5.41 17.87
C GLU A 607 14.11 -4.04 17.43
N SER A 608 13.46 -3.31 18.33
CA SER A 608 12.99 -1.96 18.04
C SER A 608 13.36 -0.98 19.14
N GLN A 609 13.46 0.31 18.77
CA GLN A 609 13.73 1.39 19.75
C GLN A 609 12.53 1.59 20.68
N THR A 610 11.32 1.40 20.14
CA THR A 610 10.07 1.25 20.88
C THR A 610 9.76 -0.23 21.02
N LYS A 611 8.47 -0.61 21.06
CA LYS A 611 8.03 -2.00 21.12
C LYS A 611 7.38 -2.45 19.80
N ASP A 612 7.70 -3.66 19.36
CA ASP A 612 7.07 -4.43 18.28
C ASP A 612 6.90 -3.64 16.96
N LEU A 613 7.99 -3.07 16.41
CA LEU A 613 7.97 -2.40 15.10
C LEU A 613 8.34 -3.36 13.96
N LEU A 614 7.50 -3.44 12.92
CA LEU A 614 7.61 -4.30 11.71
C LEU A 614 7.51 -5.80 11.95
N PHE A 615 8.01 -6.28 13.08
CA PHE A 615 7.96 -7.66 13.58
C PHE A 615 7.84 -7.57 15.10
N LYS A 616 7.39 -8.64 15.76
CA LYS A 616 7.48 -8.66 17.23
C LYS A 616 8.93 -8.70 17.69
N ASP A 617 9.23 -8.01 18.78
CA ASP A 617 10.60 -7.99 19.33
C ASP A 617 11.03 -9.35 19.91
N LEU A 618 10.05 -10.20 20.24
CA LEU A 618 10.28 -11.56 20.71
C LEU A 618 10.62 -12.55 19.59
N THR A 619 10.58 -12.11 18.32
CA THR A 619 10.87 -12.97 17.17
C THR A 619 12.31 -13.47 17.22
N LYS A 620 12.46 -14.79 17.28
CA LYS A 620 13.75 -15.47 17.23
C LYS A 620 14.20 -15.69 15.80
N CYS A 621 13.25 -16.08 14.94
CA CYS A 621 13.47 -16.30 13.52
C CYS A 621 12.15 -16.29 12.72
N LEU A 622 12.26 -16.31 11.39
CA LEU A 622 11.14 -16.51 10.47
C LEU A 622 11.11 -17.95 9.96
N ILE A 623 9.98 -18.65 10.14
CA ILE A 623 9.77 -20.00 9.65
C ILE A 623 9.16 -19.94 8.26
N LYS A 624 9.85 -20.57 7.30
CA LYS A 624 9.38 -20.69 5.93
C LYS A 624 8.16 -21.59 5.85
N LEU A 625 7.11 -21.09 5.19
CA LEU A 625 5.92 -21.88 4.86
C LEU A 625 6.10 -22.56 3.49
N ARG A 626 5.48 -23.73 3.31
CA ARG A 626 5.52 -24.47 2.04
C ARG A 626 4.87 -23.67 0.92
N ASP A 627 5.38 -23.80 -0.29
CA ASP A 627 4.80 -23.16 -1.48
C ASP A 627 3.33 -23.58 -1.64
N GLY A 628 2.45 -22.59 -1.85
CA GLY A 628 1.01 -22.82 -1.97
C GLY A 628 0.25 -22.97 -0.65
N THR A 629 0.90 -22.81 0.51
CA THR A 629 0.21 -22.81 1.81
C THR A 629 -0.89 -21.76 1.82
N THR A 630 -2.13 -22.19 2.06
CA THR A 630 -3.26 -21.26 2.13
C THR A 630 -3.37 -20.62 3.50
N TYR A 631 -4.03 -19.46 3.59
CA TYR A 631 -4.33 -18.85 4.88
C TYR A 631 -5.19 -19.76 5.77
N LYS A 632 -6.04 -20.62 5.20
CA LYS A 632 -6.85 -21.59 5.97
C LYS A 632 -5.97 -22.65 6.63
N GLU A 633 -5.05 -23.23 5.86
CA GLU A 633 -4.07 -24.19 6.37
C GLU A 633 -3.15 -23.58 7.43
N PHE A 634 -2.69 -22.34 7.20
CA PHE A 634 -1.86 -21.61 8.16
C PHE A 634 -2.59 -21.31 9.46
N LEU A 635 -3.85 -20.88 9.37
CA LEU A 635 -4.67 -20.53 10.53
C LEU A 635 -5.16 -21.76 11.31
N GLY A 636 -5.36 -22.89 10.63
CA GLY A 636 -5.99 -24.08 11.18
C GLY A 636 -7.52 -23.97 11.25
N ASP A 637 -8.18 -25.12 11.16
CA ASP A 637 -9.64 -25.20 10.99
C ASP A 637 -10.43 -24.54 12.13
N GLN A 638 -10.00 -24.75 13.38
CA GLN A 638 -10.69 -24.21 14.56
C GLN A 638 -10.63 -22.68 14.63
N TYR A 639 -9.46 -22.09 14.37
CA TYR A 639 -9.29 -20.65 14.37
C TYR A 639 -10.04 -20.02 13.20
N TYR A 640 -9.89 -20.60 12.00
CA TYR A 640 -10.61 -20.16 10.81
C TYR A 640 -12.13 -20.19 11.02
N ALA A 641 -12.68 -21.30 11.52
CA ALA A 641 -14.11 -21.42 11.78
C ALA A 641 -14.61 -20.38 12.79
N SER A 642 -13.83 -20.10 13.83
CA SER A 642 -14.19 -19.12 14.85
C SER A 642 -14.24 -17.69 14.28
N VAL A 643 -13.19 -17.29 13.56
CA VAL A 643 -13.10 -15.94 12.96
C VAL A 643 -14.12 -15.77 11.83
N ALA A 644 -14.28 -16.77 10.97
CA ALA A 644 -15.29 -16.78 9.91
C ALA A 644 -16.70 -16.67 10.49
N SER A 645 -16.99 -17.43 11.55
CA SER A 645 -18.25 -17.34 12.27
C SER A 645 -18.47 -15.91 12.77
N LEU A 646 -17.54 -15.34 13.53
CA LEU A 646 -17.68 -14.01 14.11
C LEU A 646 -17.90 -12.91 13.06
N ASN A 647 -17.22 -13.00 11.91
CA ASN A 647 -17.27 -11.99 10.85
C ASN A 647 -18.60 -11.93 10.08
N THR A 648 -19.47 -12.92 10.19
CA THR A 648 -20.83 -12.82 9.61
C THR A 648 -21.73 -11.84 10.37
N CYS A 649 -21.42 -11.52 11.63
CA CYS A 649 -22.26 -10.64 12.46
C CYS A 649 -22.03 -9.17 12.13
N ASN A 650 -20.78 -8.79 11.93
CA ASN A 650 -20.40 -7.42 11.58
C ASN A 650 -19.07 -7.45 10.81
N PRO A 651 -19.09 -7.79 9.51
CA PRO A 651 -17.88 -7.82 8.69
C PRO A 651 -17.33 -6.42 8.53
N SER A 652 -16.01 -6.25 8.70
CA SER A 652 -15.35 -4.98 8.41
C SER A 652 -15.55 -4.55 6.95
N ASP A 653 -15.49 -3.24 6.67
CA ASP A 653 -15.67 -2.71 5.32
C ASP A 653 -14.71 -3.34 4.29
N LEU A 654 -13.46 -3.62 4.70
CA LEU A 654 -12.48 -4.33 3.87
C LEU A 654 -12.91 -5.76 3.59
N LEU A 655 -13.43 -6.47 4.59
CA LEU A 655 -13.91 -7.83 4.40
C LEU A 655 -15.10 -7.86 3.44
N GLN A 656 -16.02 -6.89 3.53
CA GLN A 656 -17.13 -6.76 2.57
C GLN A 656 -16.63 -6.54 1.15
N VAL A 657 -15.62 -5.68 0.95
CA VAL A 657 -14.94 -5.48 -0.34
C VAL A 657 -14.36 -6.80 -0.85
N CYS A 658 -13.60 -7.52 -0.02
CA CYS A 658 -12.93 -8.74 -0.43
C CYS A 658 -13.90 -9.88 -0.74
N THR A 659 -14.96 -10.06 0.06
CA THR A 659 -16.04 -11.00 -0.24
C THR A 659 -16.76 -10.65 -1.56
N PHE A 660 -16.97 -9.35 -1.85
CA PHE A 660 -17.51 -8.93 -3.14
C PHE A 660 -16.57 -9.28 -4.31
N LEU A 661 -15.24 -9.23 -4.10
CA LEU A 661 -14.24 -9.59 -5.11
C LEU A 661 -14.07 -11.10 -5.26
N GLU A 662 -14.28 -11.92 -4.22
CA GLU A 662 -14.24 -13.39 -4.33
C GLU A 662 -15.30 -13.94 -5.31
N ASP A 663 -16.47 -13.28 -5.44
CA ASP A 663 -17.47 -13.61 -6.46
C ASP A 663 -16.92 -13.47 -7.90
N LYS A 664 -15.81 -12.74 -8.09
CA LYS A 664 -15.07 -12.65 -9.36
C LYS A 664 -14.14 -13.85 -9.62
N GLY A 665 -14.13 -14.86 -8.75
CA GLY A 665 -13.36 -16.10 -8.83
C GLY A 665 -11.84 -15.94 -8.66
N PRO A 666 -11.09 -17.05 -8.47
CA PRO A 666 -9.65 -17.03 -8.20
C PRO A 666 -8.80 -16.42 -9.33
N SER A 667 -9.40 -16.22 -10.51
CA SER A 667 -8.75 -15.65 -11.70
C SER A 667 -8.72 -14.11 -11.76
N ALA A 668 -9.26 -13.39 -10.77
CA ALA A 668 -9.05 -11.95 -10.65
C ALA A 668 -7.60 -11.58 -10.23
N PHE A 669 -6.81 -12.58 -9.79
CA PHE A 669 -5.46 -12.42 -9.27
C PHE A 669 -4.41 -13.34 -9.93
N THR A 670 -4.79 -14.19 -10.89
CA THR A 670 -3.90 -15.27 -11.39
C THR A 670 -3.99 -15.59 -12.88
N ALA A 671 -4.72 -14.82 -13.70
CA ALA A 671 -5.01 -15.25 -15.07
C ALA A 671 -3.89 -15.01 -16.10
N PHE A 672 -2.77 -14.37 -15.72
CA PHE A 672 -1.68 -14.05 -16.65
C PHE A 672 -0.32 -14.72 -16.34
N SER A 673 -0.22 -15.56 -15.32
CA SER A 673 1.04 -16.23 -14.95
C SER A 673 1.40 -17.47 -15.79
N ASP A 674 0.49 -17.98 -16.64
CA ASP A 674 0.74 -19.16 -17.48
C ASP A 674 1.18 -18.81 -18.92
N LEU A 675 2.03 -17.77 -19.08
CA LEU A 675 2.81 -17.63 -20.31
C LEU A 675 4.16 -18.33 -20.10
N PRO A 676 4.52 -19.34 -20.92
CA PRO A 676 5.80 -20.00 -20.79
C PRO A 676 6.92 -19.00 -21.09
N HIS A 677 7.74 -18.71 -20.09
CA HIS A 677 9.08 -18.18 -20.32
C HIS A 677 9.81 -19.19 -21.19
N HIS A 678 10.09 -18.84 -22.44
CA HIS A 678 11.05 -19.55 -23.27
C HIS A 678 12.46 -19.39 -22.67
N SER A 679 12.77 -20.17 -21.65
CA SER A 679 14.14 -20.53 -21.30
C SER A 679 14.54 -21.67 -22.23
N GLY A 680 15.40 -21.39 -23.21
CA GLY A 680 16.06 -22.42 -24.00
C GLY A 680 16.86 -23.34 -23.07
N ARG A 681 16.34 -24.55 -22.80
CA ARG A 681 17.13 -25.67 -22.31
C ARG A 681 17.23 -26.68 -23.43
N GLY A 682 18.45 -26.80 -23.95
CA GLY A 682 18.84 -27.87 -24.85
C GLY A 682 18.52 -29.22 -24.20
N SER A 683 17.76 -30.02 -24.92
CA SER A 683 17.52 -31.43 -24.63
C SER A 683 18.82 -32.20 -24.86
N SER A 684 19.34 -32.77 -23.78
CA SER A 684 20.34 -33.83 -23.82
C SER A 684 19.68 -35.14 -24.28
N LEU A 685 20.16 -35.70 -25.39
CA LEU A 685 20.06 -37.13 -25.70
C LEU A 685 21.44 -37.65 -26.20
N PRO A 686 21.75 -38.94 -26.02
CA PRO A 686 23.13 -39.44 -25.87
C PRO A 686 23.65 -40.29 -27.05
N PHE A 687 24.98 -40.57 -27.04
CA PHE A 687 25.77 -41.49 -27.89
C PHE A 687 25.88 -41.11 -29.38
N SER A 688 26.98 -41.26 -30.14
CA SER A 688 28.24 -42.02 -30.07
C SER A 688 29.28 -41.38 -31.01
N GLY A 689 30.58 -41.68 -30.85
CA GLY A 689 31.68 -41.09 -31.62
C GLY A 689 32.19 -41.92 -32.80
N HIS A 690 32.86 -41.27 -33.76
CA HIS A 690 34.10 -41.72 -34.46
C HIS A 690 34.55 -40.67 -35.51
N ALA A 691 35.86 -40.64 -35.76
CA ALA A 691 36.67 -39.65 -36.49
C ALA A 691 36.78 -39.95 -38.03
N PRO A 692 37.78 -39.46 -38.81
CA PRO A 692 37.90 -38.11 -39.42
C PRO A 692 38.29 -38.09 -40.95
N ALA A 693 38.49 -36.88 -41.50
CA ALA A 693 39.31 -36.47 -42.67
C ALA A 693 38.66 -36.41 -44.09
N PRO A 694 39.27 -35.77 -45.14
CA PRO A 694 39.77 -34.37 -45.33
C PRO A 694 39.37 -33.80 -46.75
N PRO A 695 40.11 -32.91 -47.48
CA PRO A 695 40.55 -31.51 -47.25
C PRO A 695 40.25 -30.50 -48.43
N CYS A 696 40.75 -29.25 -48.29
CA CYS A 696 41.25 -28.26 -49.29
C CYS A 696 40.46 -26.94 -49.51
N PRO A 697 41.10 -25.80 -49.89
CA PRO A 697 42.41 -25.27 -49.46
C PRO A 697 42.55 -23.70 -49.32
N SER A 698 43.58 -23.30 -48.56
CA SER A 698 44.63 -22.25 -48.79
C SER A 698 44.38 -20.73 -48.97
N GLY A 699 45.13 -19.95 -48.17
CA GLY A 699 45.87 -18.70 -48.54
C GLY A 699 45.61 -17.50 -47.61
N GLY A 700 46.56 -16.81 -46.97
CA GLY A 700 48.03 -16.88 -46.95
C GLY A 700 48.63 -15.85 -45.96
N GLU A 701 49.86 -16.18 -45.51
CA GLU A 701 51.03 -15.34 -45.12
C GLU A 701 50.98 -14.29 -43.97
N GLY A 702 51.87 -14.51 -42.97
CA GLY A 702 52.37 -13.51 -42.00
C GLY A 702 53.57 -12.70 -42.53
N PRO A 703 54.35 -11.98 -41.68
CA PRO A 703 55.25 -12.65 -40.74
C PRO A 703 55.49 -11.98 -39.36
N ASN A 704 56.06 -12.79 -38.47
CA ASN A 704 56.60 -12.51 -37.12
C ASN A 704 58.08 -12.03 -37.20
N PRO A 705 58.74 -11.52 -36.12
CA PRO A 705 59.40 -12.41 -35.15
C PRO A 705 59.50 -11.97 -33.66
N GLU A 706 59.46 -13.01 -32.83
CA GLU A 706 59.91 -13.31 -31.44
C GLU A 706 61.32 -12.79 -30.97
N PRO A 707 61.89 -13.20 -29.80
CA PRO A 707 61.37 -13.40 -28.42
C PRO A 707 62.37 -12.92 -27.32
N SER A 708 62.04 -13.04 -26.01
CA SER A 708 62.92 -13.68 -24.99
C SER A 708 62.36 -13.57 -23.55
N ILE A 709 62.51 -14.68 -22.82
CA ILE A 709 62.05 -15.00 -21.46
C ILE A 709 63.17 -14.73 -20.45
N ARG A 710 62.86 -14.25 -19.23
CA ARG A 710 63.57 -14.63 -17.98
C ARG A 710 62.84 -14.18 -16.70
N GLY A 711 62.49 -15.18 -15.87
CA GLY A 711 62.97 -15.31 -14.49
C GLY A 711 62.31 -14.49 -13.37
N ALA A 712 61.58 -15.17 -12.49
CA ALA A 712 60.95 -14.69 -11.26
C ALA A 712 61.92 -14.45 -10.08
N ALA A 713 61.57 -13.51 -9.17
CA ALA A 713 61.56 -13.66 -7.70
C ALA A 713 61.18 -12.34 -6.95
N SER A 714 59.96 -12.30 -6.38
CA SER A 714 59.50 -11.85 -5.02
C SER A 714 60.03 -10.58 -4.29
N PRO A 715 59.35 -10.00 -3.25
CA PRO A 715 57.90 -10.01 -2.87
C PRO A 715 57.28 -8.69 -2.25
N VAL A 716 55.93 -8.50 -2.39
CA VAL A 716 54.89 -8.12 -1.35
C VAL A 716 54.91 -6.67 -0.71
N PRO A 717 53.83 -6.07 -0.07
CA PRO A 717 52.38 -6.41 0.12
C PRO A 717 51.31 -5.32 -0.20
N SER A 718 50.06 -5.78 -0.07
CA SER A 718 48.70 -5.19 -0.01
C SER A 718 48.37 -4.17 1.11
N PRO A 719 47.22 -3.46 1.03
CA PRO A 719 46.83 -2.43 2.00
C PRO A 719 45.84 -2.95 3.06
N VAL A 720 46.34 -3.15 4.28
CA VAL A 720 45.56 -3.07 5.54
C VAL A 720 46.46 -2.40 6.58
N SER A 721 46.23 -1.11 6.88
CA SER A 721 46.52 -0.46 8.17
C SER A 721 46.43 1.07 8.09
N LEU A 722 45.26 1.63 8.43
CA LEU A 722 45.16 3.02 8.91
C LEU A 722 43.97 3.13 9.88
N SER A 723 44.00 2.28 10.90
CA SER A 723 43.30 2.48 12.16
C SER A 723 44.28 2.14 13.28
N ARG A 724 45.02 3.16 13.74
CA ARG A 724 45.75 3.29 15.03
C ARG A 724 46.85 4.35 14.94
N ALA A 725 46.48 5.63 14.79
CA ALA A 725 47.36 6.77 15.09
C ALA A 725 46.59 8.08 15.37
N CYS A 726 45.43 8.01 16.04
CA CYS A 726 44.80 9.20 16.64
C CYS A 726 44.14 8.88 17.99
N HIS A 727 44.73 7.94 18.74
CA HIS A 727 44.29 7.59 20.11
C HIS A 727 45.44 7.60 21.15
N ARG A 728 46.57 8.23 20.84
CA ARG A 728 47.68 8.49 21.77
C ARG A 728 48.12 9.96 21.71
N SER A 729 47.26 10.88 22.16
CA SER A 729 47.65 12.25 22.59
C SER A 729 46.55 13.00 23.38
N ARG A 730 45.56 12.30 23.97
CA ARG A 730 44.50 12.94 24.78
C ARG A 730 44.31 12.33 26.17
N MET A 731 45.35 11.66 26.67
CA MET A 731 45.47 11.14 28.04
C MET A 731 46.87 11.48 28.53
N ARG A 732 47.11 12.77 28.82
CA ARG A 732 48.24 13.39 29.56
C ARG A 732 48.25 14.90 29.28
N CYS A 733 47.17 15.60 29.58
CA CYS A 733 47.13 17.07 29.71
C CYS A 733 45.85 17.50 30.45
N LEU A 734 45.51 16.76 31.51
CA LEU A 734 44.59 17.16 32.57
C LEU A 734 45.22 16.58 33.84
N ASN A 735 46.24 17.28 34.35
CA ASN A 735 46.80 17.25 35.72
C ASN A 735 48.30 17.64 35.74
N GLN A 736 48.57 18.90 35.39
CA GLN A 736 49.73 19.72 35.78
C GLN A 736 49.51 21.05 35.03
N LYS A 737 49.29 22.22 35.64
CA LYS A 737 49.65 22.72 36.96
C LYS A 737 48.62 23.79 37.39
N GLN A 738 48.21 23.74 38.65
CA GLN A 738 48.05 24.95 39.45
C GLN A 738 49.46 25.35 39.93
N ALA A 739 49.71 26.65 40.07
CA ALA A 739 50.96 27.29 40.52
C ALA A 739 52.04 27.52 39.44
N GLN A 740 51.89 28.61 38.67
CA GLN A 740 52.72 29.81 38.76
C GLN A 740 52.20 30.81 37.73
N GLY A 741 51.79 31.98 38.20
CA GLY A 741 51.28 33.04 37.35
C GLY A 741 52.40 33.65 36.51
N GLN A 742 52.16 33.76 35.20
CA GLN A 742 52.49 34.94 34.41
C GLN A 742 51.76 34.86 33.08
N VAL A 743 51.17 35.99 32.72
CA VAL A 743 50.41 36.26 31.51
C VAL A 743 51.37 36.24 30.32
N ASP A 744 51.05 35.47 29.28
CA ASP A 744 51.32 35.87 27.90
C ASP A 744 50.37 35.13 26.93
N GLU A 745 49.69 35.94 26.13
CA GLU A 745 48.58 35.59 25.25
C GLU A 745 49.13 35.00 23.93
N MET A 746 49.02 33.68 23.76
CA MET A 746 49.39 33.02 22.50
C MET A 746 48.15 32.41 21.84
N ARG A 747 47.70 33.12 20.80
CA ARG A 747 46.54 32.88 19.95
C ARG A 747 46.68 31.54 19.20
N CYS A 748 45.98 30.49 19.64
CA CYS A 748 45.80 29.27 18.85
C CYS A 748 44.71 29.50 17.80
N GLN A 749 45.09 29.55 16.51
CA GLN A 749 44.17 29.53 15.37
C GLN A 749 43.45 28.17 15.30
N CYS A 750 42.18 28.13 15.69
CA CYS A 750 41.27 27.04 15.33
C CYS A 750 40.60 27.38 13.99
N SER A 751 40.81 26.52 12.99
CA SER A 751 40.23 26.61 11.65
C SER A 751 38.69 26.62 11.69
N SER A 752 38.12 27.61 10.99
CA SER A 752 36.69 27.95 10.94
C SER A 752 35.85 26.94 10.14
N SER A 753 34.73 26.48 10.71
CA SER A 753 33.74 25.60 10.06
C SER A 753 32.44 26.34 9.71
N PHE A 754 31.88 26.07 8.53
CA PHE A 754 30.59 26.59 8.04
C PHE A 754 29.64 25.44 7.68
N LEU A 755 28.34 25.62 7.91
CA LEU A 755 27.34 24.56 7.83
C LEU A 755 26.29 24.86 6.75
N TYR A 756 26.03 23.92 5.85
CA TYR A 756 24.95 24.00 4.86
C TYR A 756 23.78 23.13 5.31
N LEU A 757 22.56 23.64 5.17
CA LEU A 757 21.34 22.93 5.51
C LEU A 757 20.47 22.79 4.26
N ASN A 758 20.27 21.54 3.83
CA ASN A 758 19.42 21.15 2.70
C ASN A 758 20.02 21.48 1.34
N VAL A 759 20.55 20.47 0.64
CA VAL A 759 21.15 20.62 -0.69
C VAL A 759 20.57 19.55 -1.64
N PRO A 760 20.05 19.95 -2.82
CA PRO A 760 19.93 19.03 -3.95
C PRO A 760 21.33 18.56 -4.35
N VAL A 761 21.51 17.25 -4.48
CA VAL A 761 22.79 16.55 -4.48
C VAL A 761 23.90 17.13 -5.41
N TYR A 762 23.53 17.84 -6.46
CA TYR A 762 24.42 18.44 -7.45
C TYR A 762 24.99 19.83 -7.08
N PHE A 763 24.41 20.54 -6.09
CA PHE A 763 24.78 21.94 -5.77
C PHE A 763 26.19 22.06 -5.14
N PHE A 764 26.53 21.16 -4.21
CA PHE A 764 27.82 21.19 -3.50
C PHE A 764 29.04 20.86 -4.40
N PRO A 765 29.00 19.81 -5.26
CA PRO A 765 30.07 19.57 -6.23
C PRO A 765 30.22 20.69 -7.27
N GLN A 766 29.11 21.27 -7.72
CA GLN A 766 29.13 22.39 -8.68
C GLN A 766 29.85 23.60 -8.10
N LEU A 767 29.55 23.98 -6.85
CA LEU A 767 30.16 25.12 -6.18
C LEU A 767 31.68 24.95 -5.98
N LEU A 768 32.13 23.72 -5.73
CA LEU A 768 33.55 23.43 -5.49
C LEU A 768 34.38 23.27 -6.77
N THR A 769 33.78 22.73 -7.83
CA THR A 769 34.52 22.32 -9.03
C THR A 769 34.18 23.14 -10.27
N GLY A 770 33.13 23.96 -10.21
CA GLY A 770 32.59 24.70 -11.35
C GLY A 770 31.96 23.81 -12.43
N LYS A 771 31.82 22.51 -12.19
CA LYS A 771 31.35 21.53 -13.19
C LYS A 771 30.19 20.68 -12.67
N TYR A 772 29.20 20.47 -13.54
CA TYR A 772 28.02 19.69 -13.20
C TYR A 772 28.35 18.21 -13.17
N ARG A 773 27.84 17.53 -12.13
CA ARG A 773 27.98 16.09 -11.93
C ARG A 773 26.68 15.51 -11.44
N ASP A 774 26.26 14.42 -12.06
CA ASP A 774 25.18 13.60 -11.54
C ASP A 774 25.58 12.95 -10.22
N THR A 775 24.72 13.06 -9.23
CA THR A 775 24.99 12.65 -7.85
C THR A 775 23.73 12.05 -7.21
N GLN A 776 23.93 11.18 -6.22
CA GLN A 776 22.87 10.53 -5.44
C GLN A 776 22.84 11.05 -3.98
N THR A 777 21.67 11.08 -3.34
CA THR A 777 21.50 11.67 -1.99
C THR A 777 22.50 11.09 -0.99
N SER A 778 23.38 11.95 -0.46
CA SER A 778 24.41 11.53 0.50
C SER A 778 23.78 11.05 1.81
N ILE A 779 24.37 10.01 2.41
CA ILE A 779 24.03 9.46 3.73
C ILE A 779 25.02 9.89 4.83
N THR A 780 26.13 10.53 4.47
CA THR A 780 27.16 11.07 5.37
C THR A 780 27.41 12.54 5.09
N ASP A 781 27.95 13.28 6.07
CA ASP A 781 28.40 14.65 5.83
C ASP A 781 29.53 14.69 4.80
N SER A 782 29.49 15.67 3.88
CA SER A 782 30.59 15.95 2.96
C SER A 782 31.24 17.25 3.37
N SER A 783 32.57 17.29 3.49
CA SER A 783 33.29 18.51 3.85
C SER A 783 34.40 18.83 2.85
N ALA A 784 34.53 20.11 2.49
CA ALA A 784 35.55 20.58 1.57
C ALA A 784 35.96 22.02 1.90
N VAL A 785 37.19 22.40 1.55
CA VAL A 785 37.67 23.77 1.70
C VAL A 785 37.34 24.55 0.42
N TYR A 786 36.54 25.60 0.55
CA TYR A 786 36.23 26.56 -0.50
C TYR A 786 37.16 27.77 -0.40
N ARG A 787 37.73 28.16 -1.54
CA ARG A 787 38.62 29.32 -1.67
C ARG A 787 37.82 30.47 -2.22
N VAL A 788 37.73 31.56 -1.47
CA VAL A 788 36.95 32.73 -1.86
C VAL A 788 37.63 33.45 -3.03
N SER A 789 36.85 33.74 -4.09
CA SER A 789 37.36 34.24 -5.38
C SER A 789 38.09 35.60 -5.32
N ASN A 790 37.81 36.43 -4.30
CA ASN A 790 38.33 37.81 -4.21
C ASN A 790 39.41 38.07 -3.13
N ASP A 791 39.78 37.09 -2.30
CA ASP A 791 40.89 37.23 -1.35
C ASP A 791 41.61 35.89 -1.17
N LYS A 792 42.86 35.79 -1.66
CA LYS A 792 43.65 34.54 -1.66
C LYS A 792 44.03 34.05 -0.25
N SER A 793 43.68 34.79 0.80
CA SER A 793 44.01 34.49 2.20
C SER A 793 42.83 33.93 3.01
N ALA A 794 41.60 33.98 2.50
CA ALA A 794 40.40 33.53 3.20
C ALA A 794 39.91 32.14 2.72
N ASN A 795 40.13 31.10 3.54
CA ASN A 795 39.64 29.75 3.29
C ASN A 795 38.44 29.43 4.19
N VAL A 796 37.39 28.85 3.61
CA VAL A 796 36.13 28.52 4.29
C VAL A 796 35.90 27.02 4.21
N THR A 797 35.64 26.35 5.34
CA THR A 797 35.27 24.92 5.31
C THR A 797 33.77 24.77 5.11
N LEU A 798 33.35 24.25 3.96
CA LEU A 798 31.96 23.96 3.65
C LEU A 798 31.61 22.55 4.11
N ILE A 799 30.53 22.41 4.86
CA ILE A 799 30.00 21.11 5.32
C ILE A 799 28.59 20.96 4.75
N ASP A 800 28.40 20.00 3.86
CA ASP A 800 27.11 19.58 3.31
C ASP A 800 26.48 18.49 4.18
N LEU A 801 25.20 18.65 4.49
CA LEU A 801 24.44 17.71 5.31
C LEU A 801 23.65 16.74 4.43
N PRO A 802 23.49 15.47 4.86
CA PRO A 802 22.70 14.47 4.14
C PRO A 802 21.33 14.98 3.69
N GLY A 803 21.03 14.76 2.41
CA GLY A 803 19.78 15.22 1.80
C GLY A 803 18.53 14.49 2.29
N HIS A 804 18.67 13.36 2.98
CA HIS A 804 17.55 12.56 3.49
C HIS A 804 16.96 13.16 4.77
N GLU A 805 15.63 13.38 4.78
CA GLU A 805 14.90 14.10 5.84
C GLU A 805 15.20 13.60 7.26
N SER A 806 15.24 12.28 7.46
CA SER A 806 15.46 11.64 8.77
C SER A 806 16.86 11.85 9.35
N LEU A 807 17.85 12.16 8.51
CA LEU A 807 19.25 12.35 8.93
C LEU A 807 19.57 13.82 9.22
N ARG A 808 18.83 14.77 8.63
CA ARG A 808 19.15 16.20 8.68
C ARG A 808 19.32 16.74 10.10
N LEU A 809 18.40 16.41 11.00
CA LEU A 809 18.46 16.88 12.39
C LEU A 809 19.63 16.28 13.17
N GLN A 810 19.91 14.99 12.99
CA GLN A 810 21.03 14.31 13.65
C GLN A 810 22.38 14.94 13.27
N PHE A 811 22.58 15.27 12.00
CA PHE A 811 23.81 15.91 11.54
C PHE A 811 23.84 17.41 11.87
N LEU A 812 22.69 18.10 11.87
CA LEU A 812 22.60 19.48 12.36
C LEU A 812 23.06 19.60 13.81
N GLU A 813 22.62 18.70 14.69
CA GLU A 813 23.06 18.64 16.10
C GLU A 813 24.58 18.56 16.23
N ARG A 814 25.25 17.84 15.34
CA ARG A 814 26.70 17.62 15.36
C ARG A 814 27.51 18.87 15.02
N PHE A 815 26.98 19.75 14.15
CA PHE A 815 27.74 20.87 13.59
C PHE A 815 27.21 22.26 13.97
N LYS A 816 25.96 22.40 14.44
CA LYS A 816 25.34 23.70 14.76
C LYS A 816 26.13 24.56 15.75
N ALA A 817 26.84 23.94 16.69
CA ALA A 817 27.63 24.64 17.69
C ALA A 817 28.88 25.33 17.11
N ALA A 818 29.41 24.84 15.99
CA ALA A 818 30.61 25.34 15.33
C ALA A 818 30.33 26.20 14.09
N ALA A 819 29.06 26.34 13.70
CA ALA A 819 28.66 27.04 12.48
C ALA A 819 28.75 28.56 12.62
N ARG A 820 29.56 29.23 11.78
CA ARG A 820 29.56 30.70 11.64
C ARG A 820 28.39 31.22 10.80
N ALA A 821 27.95 30.42 9.82
CA ALA A 821 26.83 30.76 8.95
C ALA A 821 26.11 29.49 8.48
N ILE A 822 24.84 29.65 8.10
CA ILE A 822 23.95 28.62 7.59
C ILE A 822 23.46 29.03 6.21
N VAL A 823 23.61 28.16 5.21
CA VAL A 823 22.98 28.33 3.90
C VAL A 823 21.86 27.30 3.77
N PHE A 824 20.63 27.78 3.56
CA PHE A 824 19.41 26.99 3.45
C PHE A 824 18.91 27.01 2.00
N VAL A 825 19.05 25.90 1.26
CA VAL A 825 18.69 25.87 -0.18
C VAL A 825 17.23 25.46 -0.36
N VAL A 826 16.52 26.19 -1.21
CA VAL A 826 15.11 25.97 -1.55
C VAL A 826 14.97 25.69 -3.04
N ASP A 827 14.20 24.67 -3.40
CA ASP A 827 13.80 24.42 -4.79
C ASP A 827 12.68 25.38 -5.19
N SER A 828 13.01 26.39 -6.00
CA SER A 828 12.07 27.47 -6.34
C SER A 828 10.94 27.02 -7.27
N VAL A 829 11.05 25.87 -7.93
CA VAL A 829 10.04 25.33 -8.85
C VAL A 829 9.01 24.50 -8.09
N ALA A 830 9.49 23.64 -7.18
CA ALA A 830 8.64 22.79 -6.35
C ALA A 830 8.02 23.51 -5.14
N PHE A 831 8.56 24.68 -4.78
CA PHE A 831 8.21 25.42 -3.56
C PHE A 831 6.70 25.56 -3.30
N GLN A 832 5.89 25.84 -4.34
CA GLN A 832 4.44 26.02 -4.17
C GLN A 832 3.72 24.76 -3.61
N ARG A 833 4.26 23.57 -3.89
CA ARG A 833 3.70 22.29 -3.42
C ARG A 833 4.29 21.88 -2.07
N GLU A 834 5.52 22.29 -1.78
CA GLU A 834 6.32 21.86 -0.62
C GLU A 834 6.46 22.93 0.47
N VAL A 835 5.79 24.07 0.33
CA VAL A 835 5.92 25.23 1.23
C VAL A 835 5.77 24.87 2.72
N LYS A 836 4.87 23.94 3.04
CA LYS A 836 4.64 23.49 4.43
C LYS A 836 5.83 22.74 4.99
N ASP A 837 6.38 21.80 4.23
CA ASP A 837 7.50 20.95 4.66
C ASP A 837 8.78 21.77 4.77
N VAL A 838 9.01 22.68 3.82
CA VAL A 838 10.14 23.63 3.84
C VAL A 838 10.04 24.58 5.06
N ALA A 839 8.85 25.12 5.33
CA ALA A 839 8.62 26.00 6.47
C ALA A 839 8.76 25.26 7.81
N GLU A 840 8.30 24.01 7.91
CA GLU A 840 8.44 23.21 9.12
C GLU A 840 9.91 22.91 9.44
N PHE A 841 10.70 22.53 8.43
CA PHE A 841 12.12 22.29 8.64
C PHE A 841 12.87 23.56 9.02
N LEU A 842 12.59 24.69 8.33
CA LEU A 842 13.16 25.98 8.68
C LEU A 842 12.77 26.41 10.10
N TYR A 843 11.52 26.19 10.52
CA TYR A 843 11.05 26.48 11.88
C TYR A 843 11.86 25.71 12.93
N GLN A 844 12.17 24.44 12.70
CA GLN A 844 12.98 23.63 13.62
C GLN A 844 14.40 24.17 13.77
N VAL A 845 15.02 24.62 12.67
CA VAL A 845 16.35 25.27 12.70
C VAL A 845 16.31 26.59 13.48
N LEU A 846 15.27 27.40 13.27
CA LEU A 846 15.15 28.74 13.86
C LEU A 846 14.77 28.75 15.35
N VAL A 847 14.12 27.68 15.84
CA VAL A 847 13.77 27.54 17.27
C VAL A 847 14.88 26.88 18.08
N ASP A 848 15.90 26.30 17.43
CA ASP A 848 16.99 25.65 18.13
C ASP A 848 17.74 26.62 19.06
N SER A 849 17.90 26.22 20.33
CA SER A 849 18.51 27.05 21.37
C SER A 849 19.98 27.38 21.10
N THR A 850 20.72 26.51 20.41
CA THR A 850 22.14 26.73 20.07
C THR A 850 22.26 27.68 18.90
N VAL A 851 21.41 27.52 17.88
CA VAL A 851 21.33 28.44 16.73
C VAL A 851 20.93 29.84 17.18
N LEU A 852 19.90 29.97 18.02
CA LEU A 852 19.47 31.27 18.55
C LEU A 852 20.54 31.93 19.43
N LYS A 853 21.27 31.15 20.23
CA LYS A 853 22.34 31.66 21.11
C LYS A 853 23.57 32.10 20.32
N ASN A 854 23.97 31.35 19.31
CA ASN A 854 25.15 31.65 18.49
C ASN A 854 24.85 32.66 17.37
N ALA A 855 23.58 32.83 17.01
CA ALA A 855 23.08 33.73 15.97
C ALA A 855 23.91 33.71 14.65
N PRO A 856 24.17 32.53 14.04
CA PRO A 856 24.95 32.45 12.80
C PRO A 856 24.24 33.19 11.66
N ALA A 857 24.98 33.77 10.71
CA ALA A 857 24.34 34.41 9.55
C ALA A 857 23.56 33.37 8.73
N LEU A 858 22.32 33.67 8.33
CA LEU A 858 21.46 32.75 7.58
C LEU A 858 21.22 33.27 6.16
N LEU A 859 21.50 32.44 5.15
CA LEU A 859 21.18 32.70 3.75
C LEU A 859 20.14 31.71 3.28
N ILE A 860 19.04 32.18 2.67
CA ILE A 860 18.10 31.33 1.95
C ILE A 860 18.43 31.42 0.45
N ALA A 861 18.93 30.33 -0.11
CA ALA A 861 19.33 30.23 -1.50
C ALA A 861 18.20 29.62 -2.34
N CYS A 862 17.53 30.45 -3.13
CA CYS A 862 16.42 30.07 -4.00
C CYS A 862 16.97 29.53 -5.32
N ASN A 863 17.14 28.20 -5.42
CA ASN A 863 17.75 27.51 -6.54
C ASN A 863 16.74 27.21 -7.68
N LYS A 864 17.24 26.92 -8.89
CA LYS A 864 16.50 26.63 -10.14
C LYS A 864 15.82 27.83 -10.80
N GLN A 865 16.40 29.02 -10.66
CA GLN A 865 15.86 30.25 -11.29
C GLN A 865 15.97 30.25 -12.83
N ASP A 866 16.69 29.28 -13.41
CA ASP A 866 16.74 29.01 -14.85
C ASP A 866 15.43 28.43 -15.41
N VAL A 867 14.52 27.95 -14.57
CA VAL A 867 13.24 27.36 -14.99
C VAL A 867 12.13 28.40 -14.94
N THR A 868 11.34 28.50 -16.02
CA THR A 868 10.29 29.53 -16.19
C THR A 868 9.20 29.55 -15.11
N MET A 869 8.98 28.44 -14.40
CA MET A 869 8.00 28.34 -13.30
C MET A 869 8.58 28.64 -11.91
N ALA A 870 9.86 28.96 -11.80
CA ALA A 870 10.53 29.24 -10.53
C ALA A 870 9.94 30.47 -9.83
N LYS A 871 9.83 30.41 -8.50
CA LYS A 871 9.40 31.54 -7.67
C LYS A 871 10.58 32.44 -7.33
N SER A 872 10.37 33.75 -7.39
CA SER A 872 11.38 34.71 -6.95
C SER A 872 11.63 34.64 -5.45
N ALA A 873 12.81 35.05 -5.02
CA ALA A 873 13.20 35.13 -3.61
C ALA A 873 12.21 35.95 -2.78
N LYS A 874 11.68 37.05 -3.35
CA LYS A 874 10.69 37.90 -2.69
C LYS A 874 9.37 37.16 -2.42
N LEU A 875 8.91 36.34 -3.36
CA LEU A 875 7.68 35.57 -3.18
C LEU A 875 7.89 34.43 -2.17
N ILE A 876 9.04 33.75 -2.24
CA ILE A 876 9.42 32.69 -1.30
C ILE A 876 9.49 33.25 0.12
N GLN A 877 10.11 34.41 0.32
CA GLN A 877 10.16 35.09 1.61
C GLN A 877 8.74 35.33 2.16
N GLN A 878 7.85 35.95 1.38
CA GLN A 878 6.47 36.26 1.80
C GLN A 878 5.67 35.01 2.17
N GLN A 879 5.83 33.92 1.41
CA GLN A 879 5.15 32.65 1.67
C GLN A 879 5.71 31.95 2.92
N LEU A 880 7.04 31.96 3.12
CA LEU A 880 7.66 31.43 4.34
C LEU A 880 7.24 32.22 5.58
N GLU A 881 7.22 33.55 5.52
CA GLU A 881 6.78 34.39 6.66
C GLU A 881 5.35 34.04 7.08
N LYS A 882 4.44 33.86 6.11
CA LYS A 882 3.05 33.47 6.35
C LYS A 882 2.92 32.07 6.98
N GLU A 883 3.62 31.08 6.45
CA GLU A 883 3.57 29.71 6.99
C GLU A 883 4.25 29.61 8.35
N LEU A 884 5.39 30.29 8.57
CA LEU A 884 6.06 30.35 9.88
C LEU A 884 5.18 31.04 10.92
N ASN A 885 4.43 32.09 10.55
CA ASN A 885 3.45 32.71 11.44
C ASN A 885 2.35 31.71 11.86
N THR A 886 1.88 30.89 10.90
CA THR A 886 0.86 29.85 11.13
C THR A 886 1.40 28.75 12.05
N LEU A 887 2.62 28.26 11.81
CA LEU A 887 3.30 27.26 12.65
C LEU A 887 3.55 27.76 14.07
N ARG A 888 3.92 29.04 14.21
CA ARG A 888 4.09 29.69 15.52
C ARG A 888 2.79 29.72 16.31
N VAL A 889 1.68 30.14 15.69
CA VAL A 889 0.37 30.24 16.37
C VAL A 889 -0.14 28.85 16.76
N THR A 890 -0.10 27.89 15.84
CA THR A 890 -0.57 26.51 16.10
C THR A 890 0.23 25.83 17.21
N ARG A 891 1.56 25.94 17.23
CA ARG A 891 2.39 25.33 18.28
C ARG A 891 2.28 26.05 19.63
N SER A 892 1.97 27.35 19.64
CA SER A 892 1.72 28.10 20.89
C SER A 892 0.34 27.82 21.52
N ALA A 893 -0.60 27.26 20.75
CA ALA A 893 -1.93 26.88 21.20
C ALA A 893 -2.03 25.40 21.64
N ALA A 894 -0.96 24.62 21.46
CA ALA A 894 -0.92 23.22 21.90
C ALA A 894 -0.65 23.13 23.42
N PRO A 895 -1.45 22.37 24.20
CA PRO A 895 -1.18 22.17 25.62
C PRO A 895 0.13 21.38 25.80
N THR A 896 1.03 21.91 26.63
CA THR A 896 2.30 21.25 26.99
C THR A 896 2.03 19.87 27.59
N SER A 897 2.40 18.82 26.85
CA SER A 897 2.53 17.47 27.39
C SER A 897 3.67 17.43 28.42
N LEU A 898 3.41 16.75 29.53
CA LEU A 898 4.32 16.55 30.66
C LEU A 898 5.59 15.80 30.22
N ASP A 899 6.67 16.53 29.97
CA ASP A 899 8.03 16.00 30.04
C ASP A 899 8.90 16.96 30.86
N GLY A 900 9.14 16.57 32.12
CA GLY A 900 10.01 17.28 33.04
C GLY A 900 11.47 16.92 32.77
N SER A 901 12.20 17.77 32.04
CA SER A 901 13.64 18.02 32.24
C SER A 901 14.21 19.01 31.20
N ALA A 902 13.82 20.28 31.29
CA ALA A 902 14.65 21.39 30.80
C ALA A 902 14.22 22.69 31.50
N THR A 903 15.10 23.26 32.31
CA THR A 903 14.95 24.64 32.81
C THR A 903 15.13 25.61 31.63
N GLY A 904 14.04 25.92 30.96
CA GLY A 904 13.93 26.91 29.88
C GLY A 904 12.66 26.67 29.08
N GLY A 905 11.68 27.57 29.16
CA GLY A 905 10.46 27.47 28.37
C GLY A 905 10.75 27.40 26.85
N PRO A 906 9.82 26.88 26.03
CA PRO A 906 10.05 26.73 24.60
C PRO A 906 10.41 28.08 23.98
N ALA A 907 11.55 28.15 23.29
CA ALA A 907 12.01 29.36 22.61
C ALA A 907 10.95 29.79 21.58
N GLN A 908 10.37 30.99 21.78
CA GLN A 908 9.29 31.49 20.94
C GLN A 908 9.87 32.28 19.76
N LEU A 909 9.48 31.91 18.53
CA LEU A 909 9.93 32.54 17.30
C LEU A 909 9.25 33.92 17.10
N GLY A 910 10.03 34.99 16.94
CA GLY A 910 9.54 36.35 16.67
C GLY A 910 8.89 37.06 17.88
N LYS A 911 8.31 38.25 17.64
CA LYS A 911 7.69 39.08 18.70
C LYS A 911 6.23 38.70 18.94
N LYS A 912 5.82 38.60 20.21
CA LYS A 912 4.44 38.27 20.60
C LYS A 912 3.48 39.40 20.17
N GLY A 913 2.36 39.05 19.53
CA GLY A 913 1.32 40.01 19.12
C GLY A 913 1.58 40.77 17.81
N LYS A 914 2.67 40.47 17.08
CA LYS A 914 2.89 40.92 15.71
C LYS A 914 3.02 39.72 14.76
N ASP A 915 2.72 39.92 13.48
CA ASP A 915 3.02 38.93 12.45
C ASP A 915 4.52 38.70 12.35
N PHE A 916 4.90 37.47 12.05
CA PHE A 916 6.30 37.08 11.93
C PHE A 916 6.93 37.74 10.70
N ASP A 917 8.14 38.26 10.89
CA ASP A 917 8.99 38.85 9.86
C ASP A 917 10.43 38.46 10.17
N PHE A 918 11.23 38.09 9.16
CA PHE A 918 12.60 37.61 9.36
C PHE A 918 13.51 38.64 10.05
N SER A 919 13.20 39.94 10.00
CA SER A 919 13.91 41.00 10.75
C SER A 919 13.76 40.90 12.27
N GLN A 920 12.81 40.10 12.76
CA GLN A 920 12.59 39.89 14.18
C GLN A 920 13.55 38.86 14.79
N LEU A 921 14.33 38.16 13.98
CA LEU A 921 15.30 37.17 14.42
C LEU A 921 16.59 37.83 14.91
N PRO A 922 17.31 37.21 15.87
CA PRO A 922 18.59 37.73 16.35
C PRO A 922 19.71 37.59 15.31
N MET A 923 19.52 36.71 14.32
CA MET A 923 20.46 36.47 13.23
C MET A 923 20.05 37.22 11.95
N LYS A 924 21.04 37.63 11.17
CA LYS A 924 20.77 38.28 9.87
C LYS A 924 20.35 37.24 8.84
N VAL A 925 19.16 37.40 8.26
CA VAL A 925 18.64 36.55 7.18
C VAL A 925 18.71 37.30 5.85
N GLU A 926 19.37 36.73 4.85
CA GLU A 926 19.44 37.25 3.48
C GLU A 926 18.84 36.20 2.50
N PHE A 927 18.28 36.65 1.37
CA PHE A 927 17.77 35.77 0.32
C PHE A 927 18.52 36.03 -0.98
N VAL A 928 18.89 34.97 -1.68
CA VAL A 928 19.60 35.05 -2.97
C VAL A 928 18.97 34.09 -3.97
N GLU A 929 18.80 34.57 -5.20
CA GLU A 929 18.39 33.78 -6.36
C GLU A 929 19.63 33.15 -6.99
N CYS A 930 19.56 31.86 -7.33
CA CYS A 930 20.68 31.13 -7.94
C CYS A 930 20.22 30.01 -8.87
N SER A 931 21.13 29.54 -9.73
CA SER A 931 20.92 28.37 -10.57
C SER A 931 22.17 27.52 -10.66
N ALA A 932 22.06 26.25 -10.28
CA ALA A 932 23.17 25.31 -10.39
C ALA A 932 23.38 24.74 -11.82
N ARG A 933 22.41 24.86 -12.73
CA ARG A 933 22.45 24.25 -14.08
C ARG A 933 22.55 25.28 -15.22
N GLY A 934 22.28 26.56 -14.95
CA GLY A 934 22.34 27.62 -15.96
C GLY A 934 21.24 27.53 -17.03
N SER A 935 21.08 28.58 -17.85
CA SER A 935 19.96 28.69 -18.82
C SER A 935 20.09 27.80 -20.06
N LYS A 936 21.18 27.04 -20.21
CA LYS A 936 21.48 26.18 -21.38
C LYS A 936 21.52 24.67 -21.07
N GLY A 937 21.03 24.23 -19.92
CA GLY A 937 21.00 22.81 -19.58
C GLY A 937 22.38 22.27 -19.14
N GLU A 938 22.78 21.07 -19.58
CA GLU A 938 23.99 20.39 -19.06
C GLU A 938 25.33 21.08 -19.39
N GLU A 939 25.33 22.04 -20.33
CA GLU A 939 26.49 22.87 -20.69
C GLU A 939 26.38 24.31 -20.16
N GLY A 940 25.38 24.63 -19.33
CA GLY A 940 25.18 25.97 -18.78
C GLY A 940 26.15 26.31 -17.65
N ASP A 941 26.70 27.53 -17.67
CA ASP A 941 27.43 28.08 -16.52
C ASP A 941 26.46 28.28 -15.34
N ALA A 942 26.88 27.87 -14.14
CA ALA A 942 26.09 28.05 -12.93
C ALA A 942 26.05 29.54 -12.53
N ASP A 943 24.87 30.03 -12.13
CA ASP A 943 24.69 31.37 -11.58
C ASP A 943 24.74 31.30 -10.05
N PHE A 944 25.94 31.49 -9.51
CA PHE A 944 26.21 31.58 -8.08
C PHE A 944 26.76 32.94 -7.65
N GLU A 945 26.76 33.97 -8.51
CA GLU A 945 27.43 35.24 -8.23
C GLU A 945 26.95 35.88 -6.92
N GLY A 946 25.64 35.82 -6.65
CA GLY A 946 25.05 36.30 -5.39
C GLY A 946 25.48 35.48 -4.17
N LEU A 947 25.58 34.14 -4.31
CA LEU A 947 26.01 33.24 -3.24
C LEU A 947 27.50 33.43 -2.94
N GLU A 948 28.35 33.53 -3.96
CA GLU A 948 29.80 33.72 -3.80
C GLU A 948 30.13 35.08 -3.17
N LYS A 949 29.44 36.16 -3.58
CA LYS A 949 29.56 37.47 -2.91
C LYS A 949 29.15 37.42 -1.45
N TRP A 950 28.11 36.66 -1.12
CA TRP A 950 27.67 36.48 0.26
C TRP A 950 28.69 35.66 1.08
N LEU A 951 29.21 34.57 0.52
CA LEU A 951 30.26 33.77 1.15
C LEU A 951 31.53 34.58 1.37
N ALA A 952 31.91 35.44 0.43
CA ALA A 952 33.06 36.34 0.54
C ALA A 952 32.92 37.37 1.66
N LYS A 953 31.69 37.84 1.93
CA LYS A 953 31.40 38.77 3.04
C LYS A 953 31.46 38.10 4.41
N ILE A 954 31.25 36.78 4.44
CA ILE A 954 31.13 35.98 5.65
C ILE A 954 32.45 35.32 6.05
N ALA A 955 33.31 35.00 5.08
CA ALA A 955 34.66 34.50 5.27
C ALA A 955 35.49 35.48 6.10
#